data_AF-A0A942HG25-F1
#
_entry.id   AF-A0A942HG25-F1
#
_cell.length_a   1.000
_cell.length_b   1.000
_cell.length_c   1.000
_cell.angle_alpha   90.00
_cell.angle_beta   90.00
_cell.angle_gamma   90.00
#
_symmetry.space_group_name_H-M   'P 1'
#
loop_
_entity.id
_entity.type
_entity.pdbx_description
1 polymer ?
#
loop_
_entity_poly.entity_id
_entity_poly.type
_entity_poly.pdbx_seq_one_letter_code
_entity_poly.pdbx_strand_id
1 'polypeptide(L)'
;MRLMKAALALLVTLCIGGLAHAQSTTGTIRGHVSDAQGLALPGVTVSVSSPNLQGTRTAVSADNGDYVLTLLPSGTYTVRFDIGGFETVSRTVSLAPTQDLPLDVSLGPAAVSEELTIVGRRADVLTQTAQVATNFKQDLIESLPTNRDINAYLLLAPAVHPTGPNGGYSIAGSASYESLFLVNGVTVNENLRGQANDLYIEDAIQETTVATAGISAEYGRFSGGVVNVVTKSGGNTFSGSFRESLFNDGWRTLTPFEERAIARDPAHRELRVDKVVPTHEYTFGGPIMKDRLWFFTAGRIQTQSEGRTLVGTNLPYTYKRPTQRYEGKGTFSLTSSHRFQGTFSKILDEQQNNTFNTSVSSDLASLNTRKTPQDLAVVNYNGVLGSRFFVEALFSQRHFTFEGDGANSTDLVNGTLMIDNSQGYRFWSATFCGVCDPTKRDNIDLYGKATYFLAPERGGSHTLTFGMDAFNDKIFANNHQSGSDYRIYNTGTIIRGTGESAVIYPVSLGDGSTFIQWNPIPLNSKGSNFRTYSTFVNDSWRVSSRVTANLGVRWDKNRGRDQQGSLVANDSAFSPRLGVVVDPRGDQKWSVTASFAQYVAALNNAIGDSASGAGNPQTFRFAYRGPDINADQNGALTPTPQAIRQIFDWYFANGADRLPYLSQPTIPGVTPQIRGNLKSPNVLEYAAGVNRQFGARAALRADFVYRRYRDFYAQRTDTGTGRVTNALGQSFDLTLVENTNALKRRYKGITAQGTYRFGARTDVGGTYTLSRTWGNDNGENVVSGPVPSGLLSYPEYAQPSWGYPEGDLQVDQRHRARLWVNIGVPRMRNLTLSLLQTLESGVPFGPNNINAANFNGIDPRPYVVNPGYLTPPDGASTAYFYTVDCSTVPAAVTAAGFGCTSGRSRDAFRTVGQKRTDLGINYTFRMPATKSLEFFAHADVINLFDQSQLCGCGGTVFGNSNAHGGGVSQTRIDQTVRTAVSHPALYAPFNPFTTTPVQGVNWNYGPNFGTALNRFAYTTPRTFRVNVGVRF
;
A
#
# COMPACT_ATOMS: atom_id res chain seq x y z
N MET A 1 -43.44 -33.69 6.72
CA MET A 1 -42.82 -33.25 7.99
C MET A 1 -41.49 -33.94 8.33
N ARG A 2 -41.36 -35.28 8.31
CA ARG A 2 -40.07 -35.97 8.61
C ARG A 2 -38.93 -35.60 7.64
N LEU A 3 -39.20 -35.54 6.34
CA LEU A 3 -38.23 -35.10 5.31
C LEU A 3 -37.73 -33.66 5.50
N MET A 4 -38.58 -32.72 5.95
CA MET A 4 -38.16 -31.34 6.27
C MET A 4 -37.23 -31.28 7.49
N LYS A 5 -37.49 -32.11 8.52
CA LYS A 5 -36.60 -32.21 9.68
C LYS A 5 -35.27 -32.89 9.32
N ALA A 6 -35.29 -33.90 8.44
CA ALA A 6 -34.07 -34.52 7.92
C ALA A 6 -33.25 -33.56 7.04
N ALA A 7 -33.90 -32.80 6.14
CA ALA A 7 -33.24 -31.80 5.32
C ALA A 7 -32.65 -30.65 6.17
N LEU A 8 -33.38 -30.16 7.17
CA LEU A 8 -32.88 -29.13 8.08
C LEU A 8 -31.73 -29.65 8.97
N ALA A 9 -31.82 -30.89 9.46
CA ALA A 9 -30.73 -31.53 10.20
C ALA A 9 -29.50 -31.78 9.31
N LEU A 10 -29.70 -32.18 8.04
CA LEU A 10 -28.61 -32.38 7.09
C LEU A 10 -27.96 -31.05 6.68
N LEU A 11 -28.74 -29.97 6.51
CA LEU A 11 -28.22 -28.61 6.31
C LEU A 11 -27.39 -28.15 7.51
N VAL A 12 -27.92 -28.33 8.73
CA VAL A 12 -27.21 -27.99 9.98
C VAL A 12 -25.95 -28.86 10.14
N THR A 13 -25.98 -30.13 9.76
CA THR A 13 -24.81 -31.03 9.89
C THR A 13 -23.76 -30.75 8.81
N LEU A 14 -24.13 -30.40 7.57
CA LEU A 14 -23.19 -29.89 6.57
C LEU A 14 -22.58 -28.54 6.98
N CYS A 15 -23.30 -27.70 7.73
CA CYS A 15 -22.77 -26.46 8.30
C CYS A 15 -21.87 -26.67 9.53
N ILE A 16 -21.81 -27.87 10.12
CA ILE A 16 -20.95 -28.20 11.27
C ILE A 16 -19.71 -29.01 10.82
N GLY A 17 -19.82 -29.75 9.72
CA GLY A 17 -18.77 -30.62 9.17
C GLY A 17 -17.84 -29.96 8.14
N GLY A 18 -17.29 -28.77 8.40
CA GLY A 18 -16.27 -28.19 7.52
C GLY A 18 -15.83 -26.75 7.86
N LEU A 19 -14.50 -26.56 7.96
CA LEU A 19 -13.79 -25.27 7.87
C LEU A 19 -14.21 -24.20 8.91
N ALA A 20 -13.69 -24.28 10.14
CA ALA A 20 -13.91 -23.30 11.20
C ALA A 20 -12.60 -22.63 11.66
N HIS A 21 -12.12 -21.62 10.93
CA HIS A 21 -10.79 -21.04 11.15
C HIS A 21 -10.71 -19.55 10.65
N ALA A 22 -10.46 -18.48 11.45
CA ALA A 22 -9.75 -17.21 11.06
C ALA A 22 -9.42 -16.07 12.10
N GLN A 23 -8.76 -14.99 11.58
CA GLN A 23 -7.99 -13.92 12.25
C GLN A 23 -8.82 -13.00 13.18
N SER A 24 -8.10 -12.44 14.17
CA SER A 24 -8.68 -11.77 15.34
C SER A 24 -8.89 -10.27 15.17
N THR A 25 -10.04 -9.79 15.64
CA THR A 25 -10.40 -8.36 15.69
C THR A 25 -10.54 -7.82 17.12
N THR A 26 -10.26 -8.66 18.11
CA THR A 26 -10.60 -8.42 19.51
C THR A 26 -9.38 -8.07 20.34
N GLY A 27 -9.58 -7.39 21.47
CA GLY A 27 -8.57 -7.12 22.48
C GLY A 27 -8.73 -8.02 23.71
N THR A 28 -7.75 -7.94 24.60
CA THR A 28 -7.72 -8.67 25.88
C THR A 28 -7.43 -7.71 27.03
N ILE A 29 -8.22 -7.81 28.11
CA ILE A 29 -7.94 -7.20 29.41
C ILE A 29 -7.47 -8.33 30.34
N ARG A 30 -6.33 -8.15 31.02
CA ARG A 30 -5.86 -9.09 32.04
C ARG A 30 -5.11 -8.36 33.13
N GLY A 31 -4.97 -9.00 34.28
CA GLY A 31 -4.27 -8.40 35.41
C GLY A 31 -4.24 -9.32 36.61
N HIS A 32 -3.79 -8.76 37.72
CA HIS A 32 -3.68 -9.38 39.03
C HIS A 32 -4.59 -8.65 40.01
N VAL A 33 -5.29 -9.40 40.87
CA VAL A 33 -6.02 -8.85 42.00
C VAL A 33 -5.31 -9.21 43.31
N SER A 34 -5.02 -8.20 44.13
CA SER A 34 -4.39 -8.36 45.45
C SER A 34 -5.19 -7.68 46.56
N ASP A 35 -4.88 -7.98 47.81
CA ASP A 35 -5.33 -7.19 48.96
C ASP A 35 -4.47 -5.92 49.15
N ALA A 36 -4.69 -5.22 50.26
CA ALA A 36 -3.93 -4.02 50.67
C ALA A 36 -2.52 -4.34 51.21
N GLN A 37 -2.25 -5.61 51.54
CA GLN A 37 -0.98 -6.15 52.01
C GLN A 37 -0.10 -6.65 50.84
N GLY A 38 -0.67 -6.76 49.64
CA GLY A 38 -0.02 -7.23 48.43
C GLY A 38 -0.08 -8.75 48.23
N LEU A 39 -0.93 -9.45 48.97
CA LEU A 39 -1.20 -10.88 48.78
C LEU A 39 -2.24 -11.06 47.67
N ALA A 40 -2.09 -12.13 46.88
CA ALA A 40 -3.02 -12.47 45.80
C ALA A 40 -4.43 -12.78 46.33
N LEU A 41 -5.47 -12.26 45.67
CA LEU A 41 -6.88 -12.55 45.98
C LEU A 41 -7.48 -13.49 44.92
N PRO A 42 -7.63 -14.80 45.23
CA PRO A 42 -8.33 -15.74 44.37
C PRO A 42 -9.85 -15.61 44.50
N GLY A 43 -10.59 -16.03 43.47
CA GLY A 43 -12.06 -16.06 43.51
C GLY A 43 -12.76 -14.71 43.27
N VAL A 44 -12.03 -13.65 42.94
CA VAL A 44 -12.61 -12.32 42.67
C VAL A 44 -13.36 -12.36 41.35
N THR A 45 -14.65 -11.99 41.38
CA THR A 45 -15.46 -11.88 40.17
C THR A 45 -15.13 -10.57 39.45
N VAL A 46 -14.59 -10.69 38.24
CA VAL A 46 -14.26 -9.55 37.37
C VAL A 46 -15.28 -9.49 36.25
N SER A 47 -16.12 -8.47 36.25
CA SER A 47 -17.20 -8.26 35.28
C SER A 47 -16.91 -7.07 34.37
N VAL A 48 -17.20 -7.20 33.08
CA VAL A 48 -17.02 -6.14 32.08
C VAL A 48 -18.25 -5.91 31.22
N SER A 49 -18.54 -4.63 30.99
CA SER A 49 -19.62 -4.16 30.12
C SER A 49 -19.12 -3.02 29.20
N SER A 50 -19.73 -2.91 28.01
CA SER A 50 -19.42 -1.88 27.01
C SER A 50 -20.61 -1.70 26.08
N PRO A 51 -20.86 -0.48 25.53
CA PRO A 51 -21.82 -0.29 24.43
C PRO A 51 -21.54 -1.18 23.20
N ASN A 52 -20.29 -1.63 23.02
CA ASN A 52 -19.86 -2.43 21.87
C ASN A 52 -19.94 -3.97 22.12
N LEU A 53 -20.34 -4.38 23.33
CA LEU A 53 -20.45 -5.77 23.77
C LEU A 53 -21.91 -6.14 24.08
N GLN A 54 -22.37 -7.28 23.56
CA GLN A 54 -23.68 -7.81 23.90
C GLN A 54 -23.70 -8.33 25.35
N GLY A 55 -24.35 -7.59 26.24
CA GLY A 55 -24.43 -7.92 27.66
C GLY A 55 -23.10 -7.80 28.41
N THR A 56 -23.03 -8.46 29.55
CA THR A 56 -21.86 -8.47 30.46
C THR A 56 -21.06 -9.76 30.28
N ARG A 57 -19.73 -9.66 30.34
CA ARG A 57 -18.83 -10.81 30.48
C ARG A 57 -18.20 -10.87 31.85
N THR A 58 -17.91 -12.08 32.31
CA THR A 58 -17.31 -12.34 33.63
C THR A 58 -16.12 -13.27 33.52
N ALA A 59 -15.12 -13.03 34.37
CA ALA A 59 -14.02 -13.92 34.68
C ALA A 59 -13.87 -14.00 36.21
N VAL A 60 -13.07 -14.96 36.68
CA VAL A 60 -12.75 -15.13 38.10
C VAL A 60 -11.23 -15.16 38.24
N SER A 61 -10.66 -14.49 39.24
CA SER A 61 -9.22 -14.58 39.51
C SER A 61 -8.81 -16.00 39.93
N ALA A 62 -7.69 -16.46 39.40
CA ALA A 62 -7.09 -17.75 39.70
C ALA A 62 -6.46 -17.77 41.11
N ASP A 63 -5.94 -18.93 41.51
CA ASP A 63 -5.32 -19.16 42.82
C ASP A 63 -4.15 -18.21 43.11
N ASN A 64 -3.46 -17.76 42.04
CA ASN A 64 -2.38 -16.77 42.08
C ASN A 64 -2.85 -15.31 41.90
N GLY A 65 -4.14 -15.03 41.97
CA GLY A 65 -4.74 -13.69 41.82
C GLY A 65 -4.90 -13.19 40.38
N ASP A 66 -4.34 -13.87 39.37
CA ASP A 66 -4.41 -13.41 37.98
C ASP A 66 -5.75 -13.75 37.30
N TYR A 67 -6.22 -12.88 36.41
CA TYR A 67 -7.44 -13.06 35.62
C TYR A 67 -7.26 -12.64 34.16
N VAL A 68 -8.10 -13.16 33.26
CA VAL A 68 -8.14 -12.78 31.85
C VAL A 68 -9.56 -12.63 31.32
N LEU A 69 -9.79 -11.59 30.53
CA LEU A 69 -11.01 -11.28 29.79
C LEU A 69 -10.63 -10.98 28.35
N THR A 70 -10.73 -11.98 27.49
CA THR A 70 -10.37 -11.90 26.06
C THR A 70 -11.60 -11.90 25.17
N LEU A 71 -11.39 -11.88 23.85
CA LEU A 71 -12.43 -11.82 22.82
C LEU A 71 -13.34 -10.57 22.94
N LEU A 72 -12.80 -9.45 23.43
CA LEU A 72 -13.53 -8.20 23.63
C LEU A 72 -13.41 -7.28 22.40
N PRO A 73 -14.50 -6.82 21.77
CA PRO A 73 -14.47 -5.79 20.72
C PRO A 73 -13.73 -4.52 21.17
N SER A 74 -13.14 -3.74 20.26
CA SER A 74 -12.53 -2.48 20.66
C SER A 74 -13.58 -1.46 21.13
N GLY A 75 -13.22 -0.62 22.11
CA GLY A 75 -14.12 0.34 22.73
C GLY A 75 -13.76 0.69 24.18
N THR A 76 -14.67 1.43 24.83
CA THR A 76 -14.59 1.76 26.26
C THR A 76 -15.30 0.69 27.07
N TYR A 77 -14.67 0.22 28.15
CA TYR A 77 -15.19 -0.79 29.07
C TYR A 77 -15.27 -0.25 30.49
N THR A 78 -16.33 -0.62 31.22
CA THR A 78 -16.35 -0.57 32.68
C THR A 78 -16.04 -1.95 33.22
N VAL A 79 -14.98 -2.05 34.02
CA VAL A 79 -14.51 -3.29 34.68
C VAL A 79 -14.83 -3.16 36.17
N ARG A 80 -15.61 -4.09 36.72
CA ARG A 80 -15.97 -4.16 38.15
C ARG A 80 -15.38 -5.41 38.78
N PHE A 81 -14.69 -5.23 39.91
CA PHE A 81 -14.07 -6.27 40.73
C PHE A 81 -14.89 -6.44 42.01
N ASP A 82 -15.28 -7.68 42.31
CA ASP A 82 -16.23 -7.98 43.38
C ASP A 82 -15.89 -9.32 44.08
N ILE A 83 -15.74 -9.28 45.40
CA ILE A 83 -15.59 -10.46 46.27
C ILE A 83 -16.10 -10.13 47.68
N GLY A 84 -16.73 -11.10 48.35
CA GLY A 84 -17.28 -10.89 49.69
C GLY A 84 -16.21 -10.51 50.72
N GLY A 85 -16.50 -9.50 51.55
CA GLY A 85 -15.59 -9.00 52.59
C GLY A 85 -14.63 -7.88 52.17
N PHE A 86 -14.54 -7.58 50.87
CA PHE A 86 -13.72 -6.51 50.31
C PHE A 86 -14.57 -5.40 49.68
N GLU A 87 -13.97 -4.24 49.45
CA GLU A 87 -14.62 -3.16 48.70
C GLU A 87 -14.82 -3.55 47.22
N THR A 88 -15.94 -3.11 46.62
CA THR A 88 -16.11 -3.20 45.17
C THR A 88 -15.31 -2.09 44.49
N VAL A 89 -14.39 -2.44 43.60
CA VAL A 89 -13.67 -1.46 42.77
C VAL A 89 -14.19 -1.47 41.34
N SER A 90 -14.50 -0.28 40.81
CA SER A 90 -14.85 -0.07 39.39
C SER A 90 -13.77 0.76 38.66
N ARG A 91 -13.42 0.35 37.44
CA ARG A 91 -12.42 1.00 36.57
C ARG A 91 -12.96 1.16 35.15
N THR A 92 -12.94 2.38 34.61
CA THR A 92 -13.18 2.61 33.18
C THR A 92 -11.86 2.55 32.42
N VAL A 93 -11.81 1.74 31.35
CA VAL A 93 -10.64 1.57 30.48
C VAL A 93 -11.02 1.67 29.00
N SER A 94 -10.03 1.97 28.15
CA SER A 94 -10.17 1.91 26.68
C SER A 94 -9.35 0.74 26.17
N LEU A 95 -9.94 -0.08 25.30
CA LEU A 95 -9.31 -1.25 24.69
C LEU A 95 -9.33 -1.09 23.17
N ALA A 96 -8.15 -1.07 22.55
CA ALA A 96 -7.98 -1.03 21.10
C ALA A 96 -8.02 -2.45 20.48
N PRO A 97 -8.17 -2.59 19.15
CA PRO A 97 -8.16 -3.90 18.49
C PRO A 97 -6.83 -4.60 18.73
N THR A 98 -6.85 -5.88 19.07
CA THR A 98 -5.63 -6.71 19.26
C THR A 98 -4.69 -6.20 20.37
N GLN A 99 -5.14 -5.22 21.17
CA GLN A 99 -4.41 -4.73 22.33
C GLN A 99 -4.50 -5.74 23.47
N ASP A 100 -3.37 -5.90 24.14
CA ASP A 100 -3.27 -6.51 25.46
C ASP A 100 -3.17 -5.40 26.51
N LEU A 101 -4.18 -5.27 27.37
CA LEU A 101 -4.27 -4.22 28.39
C LEU A 101 -4.03 -4.82 29.79
N PRO A 102 -2.89 -4.53 30.44
CA PRO A 102 -2.68 -4.83 31.84
C PRO A 102 -3.56 -3.93 32.73
N LEU A 103 -4.23 -4.53 33.72
CA LEU A 103 -5.08 -3.85 34.70
C LEU A 103 -4.96 -4.56 36.05
N ASP A 104 -3.92 -4.24 36.82
CA ASP A 104 -3.78 -4.76 38.19
C ASP A 104 -4.61 -3.90 39.16
N VAL A 105 -5.22 -4.54 40.16
CA VAL A 105 -6.09 -3.89 41.16
C VAL A 105 -5.79 -4.44 42.55
N SER A 106 -5.61 -3.55 43.52
CA SER A 106 -5.63 -3.90 44.95
C SER A 106 -7.01 -3.54 45.51
N LEU A 107 -7.58 -4.44 46.32
CA LEU A 107 -8.86 -4.26 47.01
C LEU A 107 -8.62 -4.06 48.51
N GLY A 108 -9.21 -3.02 49.09
CA GLY A 108 -9.29 -2.82 50.53
C GLY A 108 -10.39 -3.66 51.21
N PRO A 109 -10.33 -3.85 52.55
CA PRO A 109 -11.43 -4.42 53.32
C PRO A 109 -12.72 -3.59 53.16
N ALA A 110 -13.89 -4.24 53.19
CA ALA A 110 -15.16 -3.55 52.99
C ALA A 110 -15.48 -2.53 54.11
N ALA A 111 -15.38 -1.23 53.79
CA ALA A 111 -16.05 -0.17 54.54
C ALA A 111 -17.48 0.04 53.98
N VAL A 112 -18.33 0.78 54.70
CA VAL A 112 -19.74 1.02 54.32
C VAL A 112 -19.83 1.83 53.03
N SER A 113 -20.02 1.13 51.90
CA SER A 113 -20.62 1.59 50.65
C SER A 113 -20.27 3.01 50.18
N GLU A 114 -19.06 3.23 49.67
CA GLU A 114 -18.82 4.27 48.66
C GLU A 114 -18.37 3.64 47.33
N GLU A 115 -19.22 3.78 46.30
CA GLU A 115 -18.85 3.39 44.93
C GLU A 115 -17.88 4.42 44.35
N LEU A 116 -16.57 4.19 44.51
CA LEU A 116 -15.51 5.12 44.08
C LEU A 116 -15.37 5.20 42.55
N THR A 117 -16.35 5.83 41.90
CA THR A 117 -16.48 5.93 40.45
C THR A 117 -15.54 7.01 39.92
N ILE A 118 -14.31 6.64 39.55
CA ILE A 118 -13.36 7.58 38.92
C ILE A 118 -13.75 7.86 37.46
N VAL A 119 -14.76 8.72 37.25
CA VAL A 119 -15.17 9.22 35.93
C VAL A 119 -14.22 10.32 35.46
N GLY A 120 -13.03 9.92 34.99
CA GLY A 120 -12.05 10.83 34.40
C GLY A 120 -11.46 10.28 33.10
N ARG A 121 -11.80 10.88 31.96
CA ARG A 121 -11.17 10.58 30.66
C ARG A 121 -9.65 10.86 30.76
N ARG A 122 -8.87 9.79 30.96
CA ARG A 122 -7.39 9.79 30.95
C ARG A 122 -6.88 10.16 29.55
N ALA A 123 -5.62 10.59 29.46
CA ALA A 123 -4.88 10.55 28.20
C ALA A 123 -4.79 9.10 27.69
N ASP A 124 -4.75 8.91 26.36
CA ASP A 124 -4.66 7.58 25.77
C ASP A 124 -3.38 6.87 26.23
N VAL A 125 -3.53 5.63 26.68
CA VAL A 125 -2.43 4.80 27.17
C VAL A 125 -1.67 4.28 25.96
N LEU A 126 -0.43 4.73 25.78
CA LEU A 126 0.47 4.17 24.79
C LEU A 126 0.76 2.70 25.14
N THR A 127 0.85 1.86 24.11
CA THR A 127 1.09 0.42 24.22
C THR A 127 2.28 0.12 25.14
N GLN A 128 2.05 -0.65 26.20
CA GLN A 128 3.07 -1.11 27.15
C GLN A 128 3.71 -2.45 26.73
N THR A 129 3.38 -2.93 25.53
CA THR A 129 3.85 -4.20 24.96
C THR A 129 5.15 -4.03 24.17
N ALA A 130 5.88 -5.13 23.97
CA ALA A 130 7.08 -5.17 23.13
C ALA A 130 6.80 -4.81 21.64
N GLN A 131 5.55 -4.95 21.19
CA GLN A 131 5.11 -4.44 19.89
C GLN A 131 5.15 -2.90 19.86
N VAL A 132 5.79 -2.34 18.83
CA VAL A 132 5.74 -0.92 18.50
C VAL A 132 4.50 -0.70 17.65
N ALA A 133 3.47 -0.09 18.23
CA ALA A 133 2.23 0.24 17.54
C ALA A 133 1.68 1.59 18.00
N THR A 134 1.02 2.29 17.08
CA THR A 134 0.23 3.49 17.35
C THR A 134 -1.22 3.19 17.01
N ASN A 135 -2.13 3.55 17.91
CA ASN A 135 -3.56 3.34 17.74
C ASN A 135 -4.28 4.68 17.66
N PHE A 136 -5.16 4.81 16.67
CA PHE A 136 -5.84 6.04 16.31
C PHE A 136 -7.35 5.81 16.26
N LYS A 137 -8.08 6.47 17.15
CA LYS A 137 -9.55 6.50 17.17
C LYS A 137 -10.09 7.47 16.13
N GLN A 138 -11.27 7.17 15.60
CA GLN A 138 -11.96 8.05 14.66
C GLN A 138 -12.11 9.49 15.23
N ASP A 139 -12.51 9.65 16.50
CA ASP A 139 -12.60 10.96 17.22
C ASP A 139 -11.43 11.91 16.92
N LEU A 140 -10.19 11.40 16.94
CA LEU A 140 -8.98 12.19 16.71
C LEU A 140 -8.86 12.56 15.23
N ILE A 141 -9.14 11.63 14.32
CA ILE A 141 -9.06 11.91 12.88
C ILE A 141 -10.21 12.82 12.43
N GLU A 142 -11.38 12.76 13.08
CA GLU A 142 -12.48 13.70 12.83
C GLU A 142 -12.10 15.14 13.16
N SER A 143 -11.30 15.36 14.22
CA SER A 143 -10.92 16.69 14.68
C SER A 143 -9.75 17.28 13.88
N LEU A 144 -8.92 16.47 13.23
CA LEU A 144 -7.73 16.93 12.52
C LEU A 144 -8.04 17.33 11.07
N PRO A 145 -7.34 18.35 10.52
CA PRO A 145 -7.47 18.75 9.12
C PRO A 145 -6.77 17.77 8.19
N THR A 146 -7.40 16.62 7.97
CA THR A 146 -6.89 15.50 7.17
C THR A 146 -8.04 14.73 6.51
N ASN A 147 -7.72 13.88 5.53
CA ASN A 147 -8.65 12.86 5.06
C ASN A 147 -9.02 11.90 6.21
N ARG A 148 -10.15 11.20 6.09
CA ARG A 148 -10.58 10.16 7.04
C ARG A 148 -10.40 8.73 6.48
N ASP A 149 -9.41 8.55 5.61
CA ASP A 149 -9.04 7.31 4.93
C ASP A 149 -7.86 6.60 5.64
N ILE A 150 -7.57 5.33 5.29
CA ILE A 150 -6.42 4.57 5.83
C ILE A 150 -5.10 5.36 5.71
N ASN A 151 -4.97 6.13 4.62
CA ASN A 151 -3.80 6.94 4.30
C ASN A 151 -3.51 8.01 5.36
N ALA A 152 -4.54 8.64 5.94
CA ALA A 152 -4.37 9.59 7.03
C ALA A 152 -3.83 8.93 8.31
N TYR A 153 -4.37 7.78 8.71
CA TYR A 153 -3.90 7.01 9.87
C TYR A 153 -2.42 6.59 9.69
N LEU A 154 -2.08 6.07 8.51
CA LEU A 154 -0.70 5.76 8.11
C LEU A 154 0.23 6.97 8.21
N LEU A 155 -0.21 8.13 7.72
CA LEU A 155 0.61 9.34 7.74
C LEU A 155 0.77 9.93 9.14
N LEU A 156 -0.10 9.65 10.10
CA LEU A 156 0.12 10.05 11.50
C LEU A 156 1.06 9.10 12.25
N ALA A 157 1.14 7.82 11.84
CA ALA A 157 2.03 6.84 12.46
C ALA A 157 3.53 7.17 12.27
N PRO A 158 4.39 6.82 13.25
CA PRO A 158 5.84 6.92 13.10
C PRO A 158 6.39 5.82 12.18
N ALA A 159 7.61 5.98 11.65
CA ALA A 159 8.28 5.06 10.72
C ALA A 159 7.53 4.70 9.42
N VAL A 160 6.45 5.40 9.09
CA VAL A 160 5.71 5.29 7.82
C VAL A 160 6.08 6.46 6.90
N HIS A 161 6.34 6.17 5.62
CA HIS A 161 6.78 7.14 4.61
C HIS A 161 6.07 6.90 3.26
N PRO A 162 5.42 7.91 2.63
CA PRO A 162 4.77 7.81 1.32
C PRO A 162 5.78 7.90 0.16
N THR A 163 6.92 7.24 0.32
CA THR A 163 8.12 7.45 -0.51
C THR A 163 8.30 6.38 -1.58
N GLY A 164 7.50 5.31 -1.57
CA GLY A 164 7.47 4.30 -2.62
C GLY A 164 6.84 4.77 -3.94
N PRO A 165 6.88 3.93 -4.99
CA PRO A 165 6.24 4.19 -6.28
C PRO A 165 4.76 4.59 -6.15
N ASN A 166 4.37 5.63 -6.90
CA ASN A 166 3.07 6.29 -6.83
C ASN A 166 2.62 6.73 -5.42
N GLY A 167 3.58 7.06 -4.53
CA GLY A 167 3.29 7.46 -3.15
C GLY A 167 3.03 6.29 -2.20
N GLY A 168 3.38 5.06 -2.59
CA GLY A 168 3.25 3.86 -1.75
C GLY A 168 3.96 3.98 -0.39
N TYR A 169 3.40 3.33 0.63
CA TYR A 169 3.83 3.47 2.02
C TYR A 169 4.92 2.47 2.41
N SER A 170 6.17 2.93 2.50
CA SER A 170 7.24 2.17 3.16
C SER A 170 7.06 2.26 4.68
N ILE A 171 7.04 1.11 5.36
CA ILE A 171 7.02 1.02 6.83
C ILE A 171 8.36 0.44 7.29
N ALA A 172 9.08 1.17 8.13
CA ALA A 172 10.42 0.81 8.62
C ALA A 172 11.39 0.37 7.50
N GLY A 173 11.37 1.10 6.37
CA GLY A 173 12.27 0.94 5.23
C GLY A 173 12.01 -0.27 4.34
N SER A 174 10.88 -0.96 4.48
CA SER A 174 10.43 -2.05 3.60
C SER A 174 10.15 -1.58 2.17
N ALA A 175 9.91 -2.52 1.25
CA ALA A 175 9.21 -2.18 0.02
C ALA A 175 7.77 -1.73 0.35
N SER A 176 7.26 -0.76 -0.41
CA SER A 176 5.97 -0.11 -0.16
C SER A 176 4.74 -1.02 -0.35
N TYR A 177 4.98 -2.22 -0.88
CA TYR A 177 4.01 -3.22 -1.28
C TYR A 177 4.05 -4.49 -0.41
N GLU A 178 4.89 -4.52 0.62
CA GLU A 178 5.10 -5.67 1.50
C GLU A 178 4.57 -5.45 2.94
N SER A 179 3.58 -4.57 3.12
CA SER A 179 2.87 -4.39 4.40
C SER A 179 1.51 -5.09 4.37
N LEU A 180 1.04 -5.59 5.51
CA LEU A 180 -0.26 -6.25 5.63
C LEU A 180 -1.35 -5.21 5.98
N PHE A 181 -2.40 -5.15 5.18
CA PHE A 181 -3.57 -4.30 5.41
C PHE A 181 -4.79 -5.17 5.74
N LEU A 182 -5.35 -4.95 6.93
CA LEU A 182 -6.51 -5.67 7.45
C LEU A 182 -7.69 -4.72 7.65
N VAL A 183 -8.87 -5.13 7.20
CA VAL A 183 -10.16 -4.51 7.58
C VAL A 183 -11.00 -5.58 8.25
N ASN A 184 -11.42 -5.32 9.51
CA ASN A 184 -12.08 -6.30 10.37
C ASN A 184 -11.35 -7.66 10.40
N GLY A 185 -10.01 -7.63 10.47
CA GLY A 185 -9.16 -8.83 10.53
C GLY A 185 -8.95 -9.55 9.19
N VAL A 186 -9.43 -8.99 8.07
CA VAL A 186 -9.33 -9.62 6.74
C VAL A 186 -8.33 -8.91 5.84
N THR A 187 -7.49 -9.69 5.16
CA THR A 187 -6.49 -9.23 4.17
C THR A 187 -7.14 -8.47 3.00
N VAL A 188 -7.05 -7.13 3.00
CA VAL A 188 -7.56 -6.26 1.91
C VAL A 188 -6.51 -5.89 0.86
N ASN A 189 -5.26 -6.36 1.00
CA ASN A 189 -4.18 -6.18 0.03
C ASN A 189 -4.60 -6.53 -1.42
N GLU A 190 -4.20 -5.72 -2.38
CA GLU A 190 -4.36 -5.95 -3.82
C GLU A 190 -3.40 -7.06 -4.29
N ASN A 191 -3.87 -8.01 -5.11
CA ASN A 191 -3.19 -9.26 -5.41
C ASN A 191 -1.87 -9.09 -6.18
N LEU A 192 -1.75 -8.03 -6.99
CA LEU A 192 -0.55 -7.77 -7.79
C LEU A 192 0.48 -6.97 -6.98
N ARG A 193 0.07 -5.85 -6.37
CA ARG A 193 0.97 -4.85 -5.76
C ARG A 193 0.83 -4.72 -4.25
N GLY A 194 0.05 -5.54 -3.56
CA GLY A 194 -0.04 -5.52 -2.09
C GLY A 194 -0.57 -4.21 -1.46
N GLN A 195 -1.14 -3.26 -2.22
CA GLN A 195 -1.71 -2.02 -1.67
C GLN A 195 -3.04 -2.28 -0.95
N ALA A 196 -3.43 -1.44 0.02
CA ALA A 196 -4.77 -1.48 0.60
C ALA A 196 -5.85 -1.17 -0.46
N ASN A 197 -6.96 -1.92 -0.45
CA ASN A 197 -8.19 -1.55 -1.16
C ASN A 197 -9.17 -0.86 -0.20
N ASP A 198 -9.98 0.06 -0.73
CA ASP A 198 -10.94 0.86 0.05
C ASP A 198 -12.26 0.14 0.39
N LEU A 199 -12.13 -1.09 0.93
CA LEU A 199 -13.24 -2.00 1.31
C LEU A 199 -13.92 -1.63 2.64
N TYR A 200 -13.99 -0.33 2.93
CA TYR A 200 -14.56 0.30 4.11
C TYR A 200 -15.27 1.59 3.70
N ILE A 201 -16.08 2.17 4.60
CA ILE A 201 -16.56 3.56 4.48
C ILE A 201 -15.80 4.43 5.49
N GLU A 202 -15.35 5.62 5.11
CA GLU A 202 -14.52 6.51 5.93
C GLU A 202 -15.20 6.86 7.27
N ASP A 203 -16.48 7.26 7.25
CA ASP A 203 -17.26 7.47 8.47
C ASP A 203 -17.61 6.17 9.24
N ALA A 204 -17.43 4.98 8.63
CA ALA A 204 -17.61 3.70 9.30
C ALA A 204 -16.34 3.19 10.02
N ILE A 205 -15.15 3.74 9.76
CA ILE A 205 -13.94 3.41 10.54
C ILE A 205 -14.18 3.78 12.00
N GLN A 206 -13.99 2.85 12.92
CA GLN A 206 -14.02 3.13 14.36
C GLN A 206 -12.61 3.49 14.87
N GLU A 207 -11.63 2.70 14.45
CA GLU A 207 -10.28 2.70 15.03
C GLU A 207 -9.29 2.02 14.09
N THR A 208 -8.07 2.56 13.98
CA THR A 208 -6.98 1.98 13.18
C THR A 208 -5.72 1.84 14.04
N THR A 209 -5.17 0.63 14.09
CA THR A 209 -3.87 0.34 14.68
C THR A 209 -2.82 0.17 13.58
N VAL A 210 -1.70 0.91 13.68
CA VAL A 210 -0.53 0.78 12.80
C VAL A 210 0.63 0.23 13.63
N ALA A 211 1.02 -1.01 13.36
CA ALA A 211 2.14 -1.69 14.01
C ALA A 211 3.38 -1.72 13.09
N THR A 212 4.53 -1.32 13.62
CA THR A 212 5.75 -1.05 12.84
C THR A 212 6.97 -1.87 13.26
N ALA A 213 6.95 -2.49 14.45
CA ALA A 213 7.97 -3.43 14.93
C ALA A 213 7.44 -4.31 16.08
N GLY A 214 8.16 -5.36 16.46
CA GLY A 214 7.81 -6.27 17.56
C GLY A 214 6.47 -7.00 17.38
N ILE A 215 6.05 -7.28 16.15
CA ILE A 215 4.72 -7.80 15.80
C ILE A 215 4.66 -9.31 16.07
N SER A 216 3.56 -9.80 16.66
CA SER A 216 3.42 -11.19 17.16
C SER A 216 3.39 -12.27 16.07
N ALA A 217 3.38 -13.54 16.47
CA ALA A 217 3.36 -14.69 15.54
C ALA A 217 2.00 -14.89 14.85
N GLU A 218 0.96 -14.26 15.39
CA GLU A 218 -0.38 -14.18 14.80
C GLU A 218 -0.35 -13.61 13.37
N TYR A 219 0.57 -12.68 13.08
CA TYR A 219 0.67 -12.05 11.78
C TYR A 219 1.82 -12.61 10.93
N GLY A 220 1.57 -12.77 9.63
CA GLY A 220 2.54 -13.17 8.60
C GLY A 220 2.19 -12.55 7.24
N ARG A 221 2.89 -12.96 6.18
CA ARG A 221 2.74 -12.42 4.81
C ARG A 221 3.18 -10.96 4.64
N PHE A 222 4.13 -10.46 5.44
CA PHE A 222 4.65 -9.09 5.33
C PHE A 222 6.15 -8.97 5.64
N SER A 223 6.78 -7.91 5.14
CA SER A 223 8.12 -7.44 5.53
C SER A 223 8.08 -6.03 6.15
N GLY A 224 7.02 -5.25 5.88
CA GLY A 224 6.81 -3.89 6.39
C GLY A 224 6.15 -3.85 7.76
N GLY A 225 4.93 -3.33 7.82
CA GLY A 225 4.12 -3.30 9.04
C GLY A 225 2.78 -4.01 8.88
N VAL A 226 1.98 -3.98 9.95
CA VAL A 226 0.59 -4.43 9.95
C VAL A 226 -0.31 -3.25 10.27
N VAL A 227 -1.34 -3.06 9.46
CA VAL A 227 -2.31 -1.97 9.57
C VAL A 227 -3.68 -2.61 9.73
N ASN A 228 -4.26 -2.51 10.93
CA ASN A 228 -5.53 -3.14 11.28
C ASN A 228 -6.60 -2.08 11.51
N VAL A 229 -7.60 -2.08 10.63
CA VAL A 229 -8.76 -1.18 10.66
C VAL A 229 -9.96 -1.95 11.18
N VAL A 230 -10.64 -1.43 12.20
CA VAL A 230 -11.93 -1.94 12.64
C VAL A 230 -13.01 -0.94 12.27
N THR A 231 -14.05 -1.41 11.56
CA THR A 231 -15.23 -0.59 11.28
C THR A 231 -16.29 -0.80 12.37
N LYS A 232 -17.14 0.20 12.57
CA LYS A 232 -18.22 0.24 13.58
C LYS A 232 -19.13 -0.99 13.52
N SER A 233 -19.86 -1.21 14.60
CA SER A 233 -20.97 -2.17 14.68
C SER A 233 -22.24 -1.51 15.21
N GLY A 234 -23.37 -2.20 15.09
CA GLY A 234 -24.58 -1.79 15.81
C GLY A 234 -24.41 -1.95 17.32
N GLY A 235 -25.39 -1.46 18.07
CA GLY A 235 -25.48 -1.56 19.53
C GLY A 235 -26.94 -1.63 20.00
N ASN A 236 -27.16 -1.47 21.31
CA ASN A 236 -28.51 -1.48 21.91
C ASN A 236 -29.33 -0.19 21.72
N THR A 237 -28.71 0.85 21.16
CA THR A 237 -29.32 2.12 20.77
C THR A 237 -29.20 2.28 19.28
N PHE A 238 -30.22 2.88 18.64
CA PHE A 238 -30.06 3.35 17.27
C PHE A 238 -29.10 4.54 17.25
N SER A 239 -28.16 4.53 16.33
CA SER A 239 -27.20 5.61 16.08
C SER A 239 -26.91 5.72 14.60
N GLY A 240 -26.60 6.92 14.12
CA GLY A 240 -26.25 7.11 12.73
C GLY A 240 -25.60 8.45 12.43
N SER A 241 -25.05 8.58 11.24
CA SER A 241 -24.55 9.83 10.68
C SER A 241 -24.94 9.98 9.21
N PHE A 242 -25.05 11.23 8.77
CA PHE A 242 -25.00 11.60 7.36
C PHE A 242 -24.00 12.76 7.23
N ARG A 243 -23.10 12.67 6.25
CA ARG A 243 -22.06 13.67 5.97
C ARG A 243 -22.02 13.97 4.49
N GLU A 244 -21.89 15.25 4.17
CA GLU A 244 -21.46 15.72 2.86
C GLU A 244 -20.06 16.33 2.98
N SER A 245 -19.10 15.76 2.24
CA SER A 245 -17.77 16.36 2.04
C SER A 245 -17.75 17.07 0.69
N LEU A 246 -17.54 18.39 0.71
CA LEU A 246 -17.54 19.26 -0.45
C LEU A 246 -16.08 19.55 -0.87
N PHE A 247 -15.78 19.28 -2.14
CA PHE A 247 -14.53 19.71 -2.77
C PHE A 247 -14.80 20.48 -4.05
N ASN A 248 -13.88 21.36 -4.43
CA ASN A 248 -13.89 22.06 -5.70
C ASN A 248 -12.42 22.27 -6.12
N ASP A 249 -12.06 22.03 -7.38
CA ASP A 249 -10.69 22.29 -7.84
C ASP A 249 -10.35 23.79 -7.78
N GLY A 250 -11.34 24.68 -7.90
CA GLY A 250 -11.19 26.13 -7.68
C GLY A 250 -10.75 26.52 -6.25
N TRP A 251 -10.98 25.66 -5.25
CA TRP A 251 -10.65 25.93 -3.84
C TRP A 251 -9.21 25.59 -3.44
N ARG A 252 -8.33 25.35 -4.42
CA ARG A 252 -6.88 25.23 -4.18
C ARG A 252 -6.06 26.27 -4.95
N THR A 253 -4.87 26.55 -4.45
CA THR A 253 -3.85 27.30 -5.19
C THR A 253 -3.17 26.41 -6.23
N LEU A 254 -2.44 27.08 -7.14
CA LEU A 254 -1.62 26.40 -8.14
C LEU A 254 -0.29 26.00 -7.51
N THR A 255 0.25 24.87 -7.93
CA THR A 255 1.67 24.56 -7.67
C THR A 255 2.55 25.31 -8.67
N PRO A 256 3.85 25.57 -8.36
CA PRO A 256 4.78 26.19 -9.31
C PRO A 256 4.94 25.39 -10.61
N PHE A 257 4.63 24.09 -10.62
CA PHE A 257 4.57 23.29 -11.85
C PHE A 257 3.41 23.72 -12.76
N GLU A 258 2.21 23.85 -12.19
CA GLU A 258 1.00 24.25 -12.92
C GLU A 258 1.10 25.71 -13.38
N GLU A 259 1.66 26.61 -12.57
CA GLU A 259 1.95 27.99 -12.99
C GLU A 259 2.89 28.05 -14.21
N ARG A 260 3.97 27.26 -14.22
CA ARG A 260 4.86 27.15 -15.38
C ARG A 260 4.21 26.47 -16.58
N ALA A 261 3.23 25.60 -16.39
CA ALA A 261 2.46 25.02 -17.50
C ALA A 261 1.55 26.09 -18.13
N ILE A 262 0.76 26.79 -17.31
CA ILE A 262 -0.14 27.87 -17.71
C ILE A 262 0.61 29.06 -18.35
N ALA A 263 1.81 29.38 -17.86
CA ALA A 263 2.64 30.45 -18.44
C ALA A 263 3.24 30.07 -19.82
N ARG A 264 3.33 28.77 -20.15
CA ARG A 264 3.77 28.29 -21.48
C ARG A 264 2.60 28.12 -22.44
N ASP A 265 1.45 27.69 -21.92
CA ASP A 265 0.21 27.55 -22.65
C ASP A 265 -0.99 27.83 -21.73
N PRO A 266 -1.68 28.97 -21.92
CA PRO A 266 -2.85 29.35 -21.12
C PRO A 266 -3.98 28.32 -21.08
N ALA A 267 -4.11 27.44 -22.09
CA ALA A 267 -5.16 26.40 -22.11
C ALA A 267 -5.05 25.43 -20.93
N HIS A 268 -3.88 25.31 -20.29
CA HIS A 268 -3.71 24.55 -19.04
C HIS A 268 -4.54 25.09 -17.87
N ARG A 269 -5.07 26.32 -17.94
CA ARG A 269 -5.96 26.90 -16.94
C ARG A 269 -7.36 26.28 -16.98
N GLU A 270 -7.85 25.97 -18.19
CA GLU A 270 -9.17 25.38 -18.44
C GLU A 270 -9.27 23.90 -18.01
N LEU A 271 -8.15 23.27 -17.69
CA LEU A 271 -8.10 21.95 -17.04
C LEU A 271 -8.68 21.97 -15.61
N ARG A 272 -8.87 23.15 -15.01
CA ARG A 272 -9.43 23.30 -13.66
C ARG A 272 -10.94 23.39 -13.73
N VAL A 273 -11.63 22.42 -13.12
CA VAL A 273 -13.09 22.42 -13.03
C VAL A 273 -13.51 23.19 -11.77
N ASP A 274 -13.95 24.44 -11.93
CA ASP A 274 -14.59 25.19 -10.84
C ASP A 274 -16.02 24.68 -10.60
N LYS A 275 -16.11 23.51 -9.98
CA LYS A 275 -17.37 22.83 -9.65
C LYS A 275 -17.27 22.19 -8.29
N VAL A 276 -18.24 22.51 -7.43
CA VAL A 276 -18.42 21.77 -6.19
C VAL A 276 -18.89 20.36 -6.51
N VAL A 277 -18.12 19.37 -6.06
CA VAL A 277 -18.44 17.95 -6.15
C VAL A 277 -18.66 17.43 -4.73
N PRO A 278 -19.89 17.01 -4.39
CA PRO A 278 -20.18 16.41 -3.10
C PRO A 278 -19.73 14.95 -3.04
N THR A 279 -19.42 14.51 -1.83
CA THR A 279 -19.26 13.12 -1.44
C THR A 279 -20.26 12.86 -0.33
N HIS A 280 -21.26 12.04 -0.59
CA HIS A 280 -22.31 11.74 0.37
C HIS A 280 -21.94 10.46 1.11
N GLU A 281 -21.89 10.50 2.44
CA GLU A 281 -21.61 9.35 3.30
C GLU A 281 -22.71 9.21 4.35
N TYR A 282 -23.08 7.97 4.66
CA TYR A 282 -23.98 7.67 5.76
C TYR A 282 -23.50 6.47 6.58
N THR A 283 -23.88 6.46 7.86
CA THR A 283 -23.83 5.29 8.73
C THR A 283 -25.14 5.17 9.49
N PHE A 284 -25.61 3.94 9.72
CA PHE A 284 -26.80 3.68 10.54
C PHE A 284 -26.69 2.29 11.16
N GLY A 285 -26.96 2.17 12.45
CA GLY A 285 -26.95 0.88 13.14
C GLY A 285 -27.79 0.90 14.41
N GLY A 286 -28.05 -0.28 14.96
CA GLY A 286 -28.87 -0.45 16.16
C GLY A 286 -29.29 -1.89 16.38
N PRO A 287 -30.25 -2.12 17.30
CA PRO A 287 -30.70 -3.46 17.63
C PRO A 287 -31.84 -3.92 16.71
N ILE A 288 -31.73 -5.16 16.21
CA ILE A 288 -32.90 -5.96 15.81
C ILE A 288 -33.49 -6.62 17.08
N MET A 289 -32.61 -7.12 17.95
CA MET A 289 -32.95 -7.62 19.29
C MET A 289 -31.90 -7.10 20.27
N LYS A 290 -32.32 -6.37 21.30
CA LYS A 290 -31.39 -5.87 22.34
C LYS A 290 -30.62 -7.04 22.98
N ASP A 291 -29.36 -6.79 23.27
CA ASP A 291 -28.37 -7.72 23.86
C ASP A 291 -28.13 -9.02 23.08
N ARG A 292 -28.69 -9.16 21.87
CA ARG A 292 -28.57 -10.38 21.05
C ARG A 292 -28.26 -10.13 19.59
N LEU A 293 -29.05 -9.34 18.87
CA LEU A 293 -28.90 -9.18 17.42
C LEU A 293 -28.86 -7.71 17.03
N TRP A 294 -27.72 -7.28 16.50
CA TRP A 294 -27.48 -5.91 16.07
C TRP A 294 -27.18 -5.85 14.57
N PHE A 295 -27.53 -4.74 13.92
CA PHE A 295 -27.17 -4.45 12.54
C PHE A 295 -26.43 -3.12 12.45
N PHE A 296 -25.66 -2.97 11.39
CA PHE A 296 -25.00 -1.74 10.97
C PHE A 296 -24.95 -1.71 9.44
N THR A 297 -25.12 -0.54 8.86
CA THR A 297 -24.98 -0.27 7.43
C THR A 297 -24.25 1.06 7.25
N ALA A 298 -23.44 1.15 6.21
CA ALA A 298 -22.82 2.38 5.78
C ALA A 298 -22.77 2.44 4.26
N GLY A 299 -22.69 3.64 3.71
CA GLY A 299 -22.52 3.81 2.28
C GLY A 299 -21.91 5.14 1.91
N ARG A 300 -21.30 5.18 0.73
CA ARG A 300 -20.66 6.37 0.15
C ARG A 300 -20.97 6.46 -1.33
N ILE A 301 -21.36 7.65 -1.78
CA ILE A 301 -21.62 7.96 -3.18
C ILE A 301 -20.85 9.23 -3.57
N GLN A 302 -20.08 9.15 -4.65
CA GLN A 302 -19.29 10.27 -5.17
C GLN A 302 -19.12 10.12 -6.68
N THR A 303 -19.31 11.18 -7.45
CA THR A 303 -18.92 11.22 -8.88
C THR A 303 -17.83 12.25 -9.07
N GLN A 304 -16.58 11.79 -9.18
CA GLN A 304 -15.49 12.69 -9.58
C GLN A 304 -15.68 13.10 -11.04
N SER A 305 -15.36 14.35 -11.37
CA SER A 305 -15.31 14.86 -12.75
C SER A 305 -14.09 15.77 -12.88
N GLU A 306 -13.29 15.55 -13.92
CA GLU A 306 -12.07 16.32 -14.20
C GLU A 306 -12.04 16.68 -15.68
N GLY A 307 -11.84 17.97 -15.97
CA GLY A 307 -11.57 18.46 -17.32
C GLY A 307 -10.15 18.11 -17.70
N ARG A 308 -9.98 17.50 -18.87
CA ARG A 308 -8.68 17.06 -19.39
C ARG A 308 -8.57 17.44 -20.84
N THR A 309 -7.34 17.48 -21.35
CA THR A 309 -7.05 17.78 -22.75
C THR A 309 -6.14 16.70 -23.31
N LEU A 310 -6.39 16.28 -24.55
CA LEU A 310 -5.58 15.32 -25.29
C LEU A 310 -4.30 15.99 -25.82
N VAL A 311 -3.18 15.28 -25.79
CA VAL A 311 -1.89 15.86 -26.20
C VAL A 311 -1.76 15.94 -27.72
N GLY A 312 -1.06 16.97 -28.22
CA GLY A 312 -0.85 17.20 -29.65
C GLY A 312 -2.07 17.79 -30.38
N THR A 313 -3.27 17.24 -30.17
CA THR A 313 -4.52 17.76 -30.76
C THR A 313 -5.16 18.88 -29.96
N ASN A 314 -4.84 18.99 -28.67
CA ASN A 314 -5.45 19.94 -27.72
C ASN A 314 -6.98 19.82 -27.61
N LEU A 315 -7.54 18.63 -27.88
CA LEU A 315 -8.97 18.35 -27.77
C LEU A 315 -9.40 18.17 -26.30
N PRO A 316 -10.27 19.03 -25.73
CA PRO A 316 -10.78 18.86 -24.38
C PRO A 316 -11.76 17.68 -24.29
N TYR A 317 -11.73 16.99 -23.14
CA TYR A 317 -12.68 15.94 -22.77
C TYR A 317 -12.92 15.96 -21.26
N THR A 318 -14.01 15.33 -20.80
CA THR A 318 -14.29 15.18 -19.36
C THR A 318 -14.06 13.73 -18.95
N TYR A 319 -13.10 13.51 -18.06
CA TYR A 319 -12.98 12.26 -17.31
C TYR A 319 -14.02 12.22 -16.19
N LYS A 320 -14.71 11.09 -16.02
CA LYS A 320 -15.68 10.89 -14.93
C LYS A 320 -15.41 9.59 -14.20
N ARG A 321 -15.57 9.62 -12.88
CA ARG A 321 -15.48 8.44 -12.02
C ARG A 321 -16.62 8.40 -11.00
N PRO A 322 -17.82 7.92 -11.38
CA PRO A 322 -18.85 7.52 -10.42
C PRO A 322 -18.36 6.34 -9.58
N THR A 323 -18.40 6.52 -8.26
CA THR A 323 -18.05 5.52 -7.25
C THR A 323 -19.21 5.36 -6.27
N GLN A 324 -19.56 4.11 -5.98
CA GLN A 324 -20.53 3.73 -4.96
C GLN A 324 -19.90 2.66 -4.08
N ARG A 325 -19.87 2.88 -2.77
CA ARG A 325 -19.43 1.90 -1.77
C ARG A 325 -20.55 1.63 -0.79
N TYR A 326 -20.70 0.37 -0.39
CA TYR A 326 -21.69 -0.09 0.58
C TYR A 326 -21.02 -1.07 1.55
N GLU A 327 -21.37 -0.99 2.83
CA GLU A 327 -20.98 -1.93 3.88
C GLU A 327 -22.23 -2.30 4.68
N GLY A 328 -22.47 -3.60 4.88
CA GLY A 328 -23.52 -4.13 5.76
C GLY A 328 -22.92 -5.11 6.76
N LYS A 329 -23.25 -4.97 8.05
CA LYS A 329 -22.71 -5.80 9.13
C LYS A 329 -23.80 -6.23 10.11
N GLY A 330 -23.94 -7.54 10.32
CA GLY A 330 -24.80 -8.14 11.34
C GLY A 330 -23.97 -8.73 12.47
N THR A 331 -24.37 -8.55 13.73
CA THR A 331 -23.67 -9.14 14.89
C THR A 331 -24.67 -9.83 15.80
N PHE A 332 -24.50 -11.15 16.00
CA PHE A 332 -25.39 -12.01 16.75
C PHE A 332 -24.68 -12.66 17.94
N SER A 333 -25.21 -12.45 19.14
CA SER A 333 -24.81 -13.11 20.38
C SER A 333 -25.81 -14.22 20.70
N LEU A 334 -25.34 -15.47 20.61
CA LEU A 334 -26.14 -16.65 20.98
C LEU A 334 -26.24 -16.76 22.51
N THR A 335 -25.13 -16.46 23.19
CA THR A 335 -24.99 -16.26 24.64
C THR A 335 -23.85 -15.26 24.88
N SER A 336 -23.68 -14.72 26.10
CA SER A 336 -22.54 -13.87 26.46
C SER A 336 -21.15 -14.49 26.17
N SER A 337 -21.09 -15.82 26.04
CA SER A 337 -19.88 -16.57 25.67
C SER A 337 -19.68 -16.72 24.16
N HIS A 338 -20.73 -16.69 23.33
CA HIS A 338 -20.69 -17.06 21.91
C HIS A 338 -21.27 -15.96 21.00
N ARG A 339 -20.41 -15.32 20.20
CA ARG A 339 -20.76 -14.22 19.28
C ARG A 339 -20.35 -14.54 17.85
N PHE A 340 -21.27 -14.35 16.92
CA PHE A 340 -21.08 -14.37 15.47
C PHE A 340 -21.18 -12.95 14.90
N GLN A 341 -20.46 -12.69 13.81
CA GLN A 341 -20.56 -11.45 13.05
C GLN A 341 -20.47 -11.77 11.55
N GLY A 342 -21.32 -11.16 10.73
CA GLY A 342 -21.21 -11.19 9.28
C GLY A 342 -21.01 -9.78 8.75
N THR A 343 -20.11 -9.58 7.79
CA THR A 343 -19.89 -8.30 7.10
C THR A 343 -19.88 -8.54 5.59
N PHE A 344 -20.51 -7.67 4.83
CA PHE A 344 -20.46 -7.63 3.38
C PHE A 344 -20.14 -6.21 2.91
N SER A 345 -19.08 -6.05 2.13
CA SER A 345 -18.70 -4.79 1.50
C SER A 345 -18.77 -4.92 -0.02
N LYS A 346 -19.26 -3.87 -0.70
CA LYS A 346 -19.30 -3.81 -2.18
C LYS A 346 -18.88 -2.44 -2.69
N ILE A 347 -18.02 -2.44 -3.71
CA ILE A 347 -17.56 -1.29 -4.47
C ILE A 347 -18.05 -1.43 -5.91
N LEU A 348 -18.68 -0.37 -6.42
CA LEU A 348 -18.91 -0.15 -7.84
C LEU A 348 -18.10 1.09 -8.23
N ASP A 349 -17.13 0.90 -9.12
CA ASP A 349 -16.27 1.96 -9.66
C ASP A 349 -16.26 1.84 -11.18
N GLU A 350 -16.59 2.94 -11.87
CA GLU A 350 -16.58 3.04 -13.33
C GLU A 350 -15.78 4.28 -13.71
N GLN A 351 -14.83 4.12 -14.63
CA GLN A 351 -13.89 5.15 -15.09
C GLN A 351 -14.19 5.42 -16.56
N GLN A 352 -14.92 6.51 -16.83
CA GLN A 352 -15.34 6.92 -18.17
C GLN A 352 -14.30 7.88 -18.78
N ASN A 353 -14.03 7.72 -20.08
CA ASN A 353 -13.01 8.49 -20.81
C ASN A 353 -11.61 8.35 -20.17
N ASN A 354 -11.27 7.12 -19.77
CA ASN A 354 -9.97 6.79 -19.17
C ASN A 354 -8.87 6.67 -20.25
N THR A 355 -7.64 7.03 -19.92
CA THR A 355 -6.44 6.94 -20.78
C THR A 355 -5.47 5.84 -20.34
N PHE A 356 -5.95 4.86 -19.55
CA PHE A 356 -5.12 3.95 -18.76
C PHE A 356 -4.06 4.69 -17.89
N ASN A 357 -4.41 5.89 -17.39
CA ASN A 357 -3.47 6.76 -16.66
C ASN A 357 -2.18 7.11 -17.46
N THR A 358 -2.23 7.01 -18.79
CA THR A 358 -1.13 7.45 -19.67
C THR A 358 -1.49 8.82 -20.23
N SER A 359 -0.73 9.84 -19.84
CA SER A 359 -0.99 11.26 -20.18
C SER A 359 -0.66 11.62 -21.64
N VAL A 360 -0.70 10.64 -22.54
CA VAL A 360 -0.14 10.72 -23.90
C VAL A 360 -1.14 10.37 -25.00
N SER A 361 -2.43 10.19 -24.67
CA SER A 361 -3.48 10.00 -25.68
C SER A 361 -3.76 11.30 -26.44
N SER A 362 -3.90 11.20 -27.76
CA SER A 362 -4.11 12.33 -28.68
C SER A 362 -5.49 12.38 -29.32
N ASP A 363 -6.30 11.32 -29.23
CA ASP A 363 -7.66 11.28 -29.76
C ASP A 363 -8.67 10.63 -28.80
N LEU A 364 -9.96 10.75 -29.14
CA LEU A 364 -11.06 10.14 -28.37
C LEU A 364 -11.12 8.61 -28.56
N ALA A 365 -10.63 8.08 -29.68
CA ALA A 365 -10.61 6.63 -29.96
C ALA A 365 -9.65 5.86 -29.03
N SER A 366 -8.64 6.55 -28.48
CA SER A 366 -7.73 6.01 -27.46
C SER A 366 -8.32 5.97 -26.05
N LEU A 367 -9.53 6.48 -25.83
CA LEU A 367 -10.19 6.53 -24.54
C LEU A 367 -11.08 5.30 -24.31
N ASN A 368 -11.08 4.75 -23.10
CA ASN A 368 -11.89 3.59 -22.74
C ASN A 368 -12.84 3.87 -21.55
N THR A 369 -13.84 3.01 -21.38
CA THR A 369 -14.69 2.97 -20.18
C THR A 369 -14.46 1.66 -19.45
N ARG A 370 -13.80 1.75 -18.30
CA ARG A 370 -13.38 0.61 -17.47
C ARG A 370 -14.26 0.50 -16.24
N LYS A 371 -14.61 -0.71 -15.83
CA LYS A 371 -15.27 -1.01 -14.55
C LYS A 371 -14.37 -1.85 -13.67
N THR A 372 -14.43 -1.57 -12.37
CA THR A 372 -13.67 -2.28 -11.33
C THR A 372 -14.57 -2.67 -10.16
N PRO A 373 -15.57 -3.53 -10.37
CA PRO A 373 -16.41 -4.04 -9.29
C PRO A 373 -15.59 -4.88 -8.32
N GLN A 374 -15.85 -4.69 -7.03
CA GLN A 374 -15.22 -5.46 -5.95
C GLN A 374 -16.25 -5.78 -4.88
N ASP A 375 -16.24 -7.01 -4.37
CA ASP A 375 -17.01 -7.41 -3.20
C ASP A 375 -16.18 -8.24 -2.23
N LEU A 376 -16.54 -8.15 -0.95
CA LEU A 376 -15.92 -8.86 0.16
C LEU A 376 -17.02 -9.37 1.08
N ALA A 377 -17.10 -10.69 1.24
CA ALA A 377 -17.91 -11.34 2.27
C ALA A 377 -17.01 -11.82 3.41
N VAL A 378 -17.45 -11.57 4.65
CA VAL A 378 -16.75 -11.97 5.89
C VAL A 378 -17.76 -12.56 6.87
N VAL A 379 -17.41 -13.69 7.48
CA VAL A 379 -18.08 -14.23 8.68
C VAL A 379 -17.02 -14.34 9.77
N ASN A 380 -17.37 -14.08 11.03
CA ASN A 380 -16.48 -14.19 12.19
C ASN A 380 -17.25 -14.80 13.38
N TYR A 381 -16.56 -15.57 14.22
CA TYR A 381 -17.08 -16.25 15.39
C TYR A 381 -16.06 -16.15 16.55
N ASN A 382 -16.57 -15.85 17.75
CA ASN A 382 -15.81 -15.74 18.98
C ASN A 382 -16.51 -16.58 20.05
N GLY A 383 -15.79 -17.52 20.67
CA GLY A 383 -16.33 -18.45 21.67
C GLY A 383 -15.49 -18.51 22.95
N VAL A 384 -16.13 -18.30 24.09
CA VAL A 384 -15.60 -18.64 25.42
C VAL A 384 -16.09 -20.05 25.76
N LEU A 385 -15.24 -21.06 25.63
CA LEU A 385 -15.62 -22.47 25.82
C LEU A 385 -15.47 -22.94 27.28
N GLY A 386 -14.72 -22.19 28.08
CA GLY A 386 -14.59 -22.36 29.53
C GLY A 386 -13.85 -21.18 30.14
N SER A 387 -13.62 -21.20 31.45
CA SER A 387 -12.90 -20.13 32.18
C SER A 387 -11.45 -19.93 31.74
N ARG A 388 -10.86 -20.92 31.04
CA ARG A 388 -9.46 -20.93 30.60
C ARG A 388 -9.28 -21.17 29.10
N PHE A 389 -10.34 -21.37 28.31
CA PHE A 389 -10.22 -21.75 26.90
C PHE A 389 -11.15 -20.96 25.98
N PHE A 390 -10.58 -20.35 24.94
CA PHE A 390 -11.19 -19.37 24.07
C PHE A 390 -10.87 -19.69 22.60
N VAL A 391 -11.78 -19.40 21.68
CA VAL A 391 -11.63 -19.72 20.24
C VAL A 391 -12.12 -18.57 19.37
N GLU A 392 -11.36 -18.26 18.30
CA GLU A 392 -11.75 -17.35 17.23
C GLU A 392 -11.72 -18.06 15.87
N ALA A 393 -12.79 -17.86 15.10
CA ALA A 393 -12.88 -18.28 13.71
C ALA A 393 -13.43 -17.14 12.84
N LEU A 394 -13.20 -17.22 11.54
CA LEU A 394 -13.72 -16.32 10.52
C LEU A 394 -13.73 -17.08 9.19
N PHE A 395 -14.26 -16.46 8.15
CA PHE A 395 -14.07 -16.87 6.76
C PHE A 395 -14.16 -15.59 5.95
N SER A 396 -13.28 -15.42 4.95
CA SER A 396 -13.46 -14.33 4.00
C SER A 396 -13.24 -14.75 2.57
N GLN A 397 -14.02 -14.17 1.68
CA GLN A 397 -13.93 -14.36 0.23
C GLN A 397 -14.09 -13.00 -0.44
N ARG A 398 -13.15 -12.66 -1.31
CA ARG A 398 -13.14 -11.41 -2.07
C ARG A 398 -13.15 -11.69 -3.56
N HIS A 399 -14.03 -11.01 -4.28
CA HIS A 399 -14.01 -10.94 -5.74
C HIS A 399 -13.60 -9.55 -6.20
N PHE A 400 -12.72 -9.50 -7.20
CA PHE A 400 -12.27 -8.24 -7.79
C PHE A 400 -12.03 -8.43 -9.28
N THR A 401 -12.72 -7.67 -10.12
CA THR A 401 -12.65 -7.84 -11.58
C THR A 401 -12.34 -6.52 -12.28
N PHE A 402 -11.62 -6.58 -13.40
CA PHE A 402 -11.43 -5.48 -14.34
C PHE A 402 -12.18 -5.81 -15.63
N GLU A 403 -13.11 -4.94 -16.02
CA GLU A 403 -14.01 -5.10 -17.17
C GLU A 403 -13.90 -3.87 -18.08
N GLY A 404 -13.97 -4.03 -19.41
CA GLY A 404 -13.92 -2.91 -20.35
C GLY A 404 -12.57 -2.17 -20.43
N ASP A 405 -11.49 -2.74 -19.88
CA ASP A 405 -10.20 -2.08 -19.82
C ASP A 405 -9.41 -2.17 -21.14
N GLY A 406 -9.87 -1.47 -22.18
CA GLY A 406 -9.10 -1.20 -23.39
C GLY A 406 -9.94 -0.99 -24.65
N ALA A 407 -9.39 -1.38 -25.80
CA ALA A 407 -10.02 -1.23 -27.11
C ALA A 407 -11.38 -1.95 -27.23
N ASN A 408 -12.30 -1.37 -27.99
CA ASN A 408 -13.65 -1.89 -28.22
C ASN A 408 -13.76 -2.88 -29.39
N SER A 409 -12.63 -3.25 -29.99
CA SER A 409 -12.57 -4.13 -31.16
C SER A 409 -11.27 -4.93 -31.16
N THR A 410 -11.33 -6.18 -31.63
CA THR A 410 -10.16 -7.03 -31.89
C THR A 410 -9.73 -7.04 -33.36
N ASP A 411 -10.44 -6.30 -34.22
CA ASP A 411 -10.09 -6.15 -35.64
C ASP A 411 -8.68 -5.56 -35.81
N LEU A 412 -7.99 -5.98 -36.87
CA LEU A 412 -6.62 -5.60 -37.12
C LEU A 412 -6.45 -4.08 -37.37
N VAL A 413 -7.44 -3.40 -37.92
CA VAL A 413 -7.39 -1.94 -38.12
C VAL A 413 -7.84 -1.23 -36.86
N ASN A 414 -9.04 -1.54 -36.35
CA ASN A 414 -9.64 -0.77 -35.24
C ASN A 414 -9.08 -1.12 -33.84
N GLY A 415 -8.51 -2.31 -33.67
CA GLY A 415 -7.90 -2.78 -32.43
C GLY A 415 -6.39 -2.51 -32.31
N THR A 416 -5.75 -2.00 -33.35
CA THR A 416 -4.30 -1.69 -33.35
C THR A 416 -4.04 -0.30 -32.79
N LEU A 417 -3.34 -0.23 -31.66
CA LEU A 417 -2.88 1.03 -31.07
C LEU A 417 -1.71 1.61 -31.89
N MET A 418 -1.87 2.85 -32.34
CA MET A 418 -0.82 3.63 -33.00
C MET A 418 -0.04 4.47 -31.98
N ILE A 419 1.28 4.50 -32.12
CA ILE A 419 2.19 5.23 -31.25
C ILE A 419 3.11 6.11 -32.11
N ASP A 420 3.30 7.36 -31.73
CA ASP A 420 4.34 8.24 -32.27
C ASP A 420 5.67 7.95 -31.54
N ASN A 421 6.70 7.51 -32.27
CA ASN A 421 7.99 7.16 -31.68
C ASN A 421 8.86 8.39 -31.37
N SER A 422 8.56 9.55 -31.95
CA SER A 422 9.27 10.82 -31.70
C SER A 422 8.74 11.59 -30.48
N GLN A 423 7.42 11.57 -30.26
CA GLN A 423 6.75 12.30 -29.17
C GLN A 423 6.17 11.39 -28.07
N GLY A 424 6.02 10.08 -28.33
CA GLY A 424 5.40 9.12 -27.40
C GLY A 424 3.87 9.16 -27.38
N TYR A 425 3.23 9.91 -28.28
CA TYR A 425 1.77 10.05 -28.37
C TYR A 425 1.09 8.74 -28.76
N ARG A 426 -0.16 8.55 -28.30
CA ARG A 426 -1.00 7.39 -28.57
C ARG A 426 -2.28 7.82 -29.26
N PHE A 427 -2.67 7.12 -30.30
CA PHE A 427 -3.87 7.43 -31.08
C PHE A 427 -4.49 6.17 -31.70
N TRP A 428 -5.64 6.36 -32.33
CA TRP A 428 -6.43 5.41 -33.11
C TRP A 428 -7.15 4.31 -32.33
N SER A 429 -6.55 3.76 -31.27
CA SER A 429 -7.18 2.70 -30.47
C SER A 429 -6.69 2.74 -29.02
N ALA A 430 -7.56 2.38 -28.07
CA ALA A 430 -7.20 2.36 -26.66
C ALA A 430 -6.13 1.30 -26.34
N THR A 431 -5.39 1.50 -25.25
CA THR A 431 -4.41 0.51 -24.78
C THR A 431 -5.13 -0.69 -24.16
N PHE A 432 -4.61 -1.91 -24.34
CA PHE A 432 -5.24 -3.19 -23.94
C PHE A 432 -6.52 -3.52 -24.74
N CYS A 433 -7.17 -4.63 -24.41
CA CYS A 433 -8.40 -5.10 -25.06
C CYS A 433 -9.59 -5.09 -24.08
N GLY A 434 -10.54 -4.17 -24.28
CA GLY A 434 -11.73 -4.02 -23.44
C GLY A 434 -12.86 -5.01 -23.74
N VAL A 435 -12.81 -5.64 -24.92
CA VAL A 435 -13.76 -6.69 -25.37
C VAL A 435 -13.24 -8.12 -25.18
N CYS A 436 -12.02 -8.28 -24.65
CA CYS A 436 -11.42 -9.58 -24.32
C CYS A 436 -11.83 -10.02 -22.90
N ASP A 437 -11.33 -11.20 -22.47
CA ASP A 437 -11.63 -11.75 -21.15
C ASP A 437 -11.32 -10.77 -19.99
N PRO A 438 -12.22 -10.61 -19.02
CA PRO A 438 -11.98 -9.74 -17.86
C PRO A 438 -10.90 -10.33 -16.94
N THR A 439 -10.03 -9.46 -16.41
CA THR A 439 -9.03 -9.86 -15.43
C THR A 439 -9.66 -10.00 -14.04
N LYS A 440 -9.44 -11.12 -13.35
CA LYS A 440 -9.95 -11.40 -11.99
C LYS A 440 -8.80 -11.51 -10.99
N ARG A 441 -9.00 -10.99 -9.79
CA ARG A 441 -8.00 -10.89 -8.71
C ARG A 441 -8.64 -11.23 -7.36
N ASP A 442 -8.98 -12.50 -7.20
CA ASP A 442 -9.77 -13.00 -6.08
C ASP A 442 -8.87 -13.42 -4.91
N ASN A 443 -9.40 -13.42 -3.69
CA ASN A 443 -8.75 -14.09 -2.56
C ASN A 443 -9.75 -14.80 -1.65
N ILE A 444 -9.24 -15.74 -0.86
CA ILE A 444 -10.00 -16.49 0.14
C ILE A 444 -9.08 -16.74 1.35
N ASP A 445 -9.59 -16.50 2.57
CA ASP A 445 -8.81 -16.54 3.82
C ASP A 445 -9.57 -17.30 4.93
N LEU A 446 -8.81 -18.01 5.77
CA LEU A 446 -9.27 -18.99 6.75
C LEU A 446 -8.10 -19.33 7.73
N TYR A 447 -8.10 -18.97 9.04
CA TYR A 447 -6.88 -18.90 9.93
C TYR A 447 -6.88 -19.49 11.38
N GLY A 448 -8.01 -19.93 11.91
CA GLY A 448 -8.45 -19.69 13.31
C GLY A 448 -7.54 -20.12 14.45
N LYS A 449 -7.74 -19.41 15.56
CA LYS A 449 -6.91 -19.53 16.76
C LYS A 449 -7.69 -19.96 17.99
N ALA A 450 -7.00 -20.62 18.90
CA ALA A 450 -7.46 -20.96 20.22
C ALA A 450 -6.46 -20.43 21.26
N THR A 451 -6.98 -19.89 22.36
CA THR A 451 -6.18 -19.32 23.45
C THR A 451 -6.47 -20.09 24.73
N TYR A 452 -5.42 -20.54 25.41
CA TYR A 452 -5.48 -21.21 26.71
C TYR A 452 -4.79 -20.38 27.79
N PHE A 453 -5.48 -20.14 28.91
CA PHE A 453 -4.95 -19.40 30.05
C PHE A 453 -4.54 -20.35 31.17
N LEU A 454 -3.26 -20.28 31.55
CA LEU A 454 -2.66 -21.14 32.57
C LEU A 454 -2.01 -20.27 33.65
N ALA A 455 -2.61 -20.25 34.83
CA ALA A 455 -2.19 -19.44 35.97
C ALA A 455 -1.81 -20.35 37.15
N PRO A 456 -0.59 -20.91 37.18
CA PRO A 456 -0.09 -21.74 38.27
C PRO A 456 0.33 -20.88 39.48
N GLU A 457 0.35 -21.48 40.67
CA GLU A 457 0.85 -20.84 41.91
C GLU A 457 2.31 -20.38 41.81
N ARG A 458 3.12 -21.02 40.95
CA ARG A 458 4.55 -20.73 40.74
C ARG A 458 4.89 -20.73 39.26
N GLY A 459 5.81 -19.87 38.86
CA GLY A 459 6.27 -19.75 37.48
C GLY A 459 5.62 -18.62 36.67
N GLY A 460 4.59 -17.96 37.21
CA GLY A 460 3.87 -16.88 36.52
C GLY A 460 2.81 -17.39 35.55
N SER A 461 1.98 -16.48 35.04
CA SER A 461 0.79 -16.85 34.25
C SER A 461 1.06 -16.80 32.74
N HIS A 462 0.62 -17.82 32.02
CA HIS A 462 0.79 -17.98 30.58
C HIS A 462 -0.52 -17.72 29.84
N THR A 463 -0.42 -17.13 28.65
CA THR A 463 -1.53 -16.97 27.71
C THR A 463 -1.07 -17.57 26.39
N LEU A 464 -1.38 -18.85 26.22
CA LEU A 464 -0.92 -19.69 25.11
C LEU A 464 -1.90 -19.60 23.95
N THR A 465 -1.52 -18.92 22.88
CA THR A 465 -2.31 -18.78 21.66
C THR A 465 -1.75 -19.70 20.58
N PHE A 466 -2.60 -20.53 19.97
CA PHE A 466 -2.28 -21.42 18.84
C PHE A 466 -3.21 -21.09 17.67
N GLY A 467 -2.74 -21.06 16.42
CA GLY A 467 -3.64 -20.87 15.27
C GLY A 467 -3.07 -21.32 13.92
N MET A 468 -3.90 -21.34 12.88
CA MET A 468 -3.61 -21.98 11.58
C MET A 468 -4.18 -21.27 10.34
N ASP A 469 -3.35 -20.49 9.65
CA ASP A 469 -3.63 -19.70 8.44
C ASP A 469 -3.74 -20.55 7.16
N ALA A 470 -4.67 -20.24 6.26
CA ALA A 470 -4.89 -20.94 4.99
C ALA A 470 -5.44 -19.96 3.94
N PHE A 471 -4.58 -19.04 3.52
CA PHE A 471 -4.87 -18.03 2.52
C PHE A 471 -4.56 -18.53 1.10
N ASN A 472 -5.39 -18.13 0.13
CA ASN A 472 -5.19 -18.44 -1.28
C ASN A 472 -5.52 -17.21 -2.13
N ASP A 473 -4.48 -16.69 -2.76
CA ASP A 473 -4.50 -15.56 -3.69
C ASP A 473 -4.58 -16.10 -5.13
N LYS A 474 -5.48 -15.54 -5.95
CA LYS A 474 -5.75 -16.02 -7.31
C LYS A 474 -5.79 -14.87 -8.31
N ILE A 475 -5.06 -14.99 -9.41
CA ILE A 475 -5.16 -14.06 -10.55
C ILE A 475 -5.52 -14.84 -11.80
N PHE A 476 -6.50 -14.36 -12.56
CA PHE A 476 -6.78 -14.79 -13.93
C PHE A 476 -6.66 -13.57 -14.84
N ALA A 477 -5.76 -13.61 -15.82
CA ALA A 477 -5.53 -12.48 -16.73
C ALA A 477 -5.03 -12.98 -18.09
N ASN A 478 -5.68 -12.56 -19.18
CA ASN A 478 -5.09 -12.58 -20.52
C ASN A 478 -4.68 -11.12 -20.82
N ASN A 479 -3.41 -10.79 -20.58
CA ASN A 479 -2.90 -9.41 -20.55
C ASN A 479 -2.63 -8.84 -21.97
N HIS A 480 -3.67 -8.85 -22.81
CA HIS A 480 -3.65 -8.37 -24.19
C HIS A 480 -3.19 -6.92 -24.25
N GLN A 481 -2.18 -6.62 -25.08
CA GLN A 481 -1.54 -5.30 -25.08
C GLN A 481 -2.26 -4.25 -25.94
N SER A 482 -3.16 -4.69 -26.80
CA SER A 482 -4.07 -3.89 -27.63
C SER A 482 -5.27 -4.78 -27.99
N GLY A 483 -6.26 -4.26 -28.72
CA GLY A 483 -7.37 -5.08 -29.20
C GLY A 483 -6.95 -6.16 -30.19
N SER A 484 -6.02 -5.84 -31.09
CA SER A 484 -5.53 -6.72 -32.16
C SER A 484 -4.30 -7.57 -31.80
N ASP A 485 -3.79 -7.47 -30.57
CA ASP A 485 -2.44 -7.87 -30.15
C ASP A 485 -1.28 -7.22 -30.95
N TYR A 486 -1.55 -6.27 -31.84
CA TYR A 486 -0.53 -5.46 -32.51
C TYR A 486 -0.49 -4.01 -32.01
N ARG A 487 0.70 -3.42 -32.00
CA ARG A 487 0.95 -1.98 -31.85
C ARG A 487 1.89 -1.54 -32.96
N ILE A 488 1.68 -0.35 -33.52
CA ILE A 488 2.56 0.22 -34.54
C ILE A 488 3.23 1.47 -33.95
N TYR A 489 4.55 1.47 -33.93
CA TYR A 489 5.37 2.60 -33.54
C TYR A 489 5.83 3.32 -34.81
N ASN A 490 5.18 4.43 -35.12
CA ASN A 490 5.40 5.26 -36.30
C ASN A 490 6.58 6.19 -36.08
N THR A 491 7.31 6.55 -37.13
CA THR A 491 8.42 7.51 -37.08
C THR A 491 7.99 8.84 -36.46
N GLY A 492 6.79 9.30 -36.78
CA GLY A 492 6.14 10.46 -36.17
C GLY A 492 4.66 10.57 -36.55
N THR A 493 4.08 11.74 -36.33
CA THR A 493 2.71 12.08 -36.73
C THR A 493 2.63 13.49 -37.30
N ILE A 494 1.69 13.69 -38.24
CA ILE A 494 1.29 15.01 -38.73
C ILE A 494 -0.11 15.27 -38.16
N ILE A 495 -0.25 16.37 -37.41
CA ILE A 495 -1.55 16.83 -36.92
C ILE A 495 -1.98 18.04 -37.77
N ARG A 496 -3.21 18.00 -38.28
CA ARG A 496 -3.85 19.10 -39.03
C ARG A 496 -5.06 19.59 -38.25
N GLY A 497 -5.15 20.90 -38.00
CA GLY A 497 -6.19 21.48 -37.14
C GLY A 497 -5.85 21.44 -35.65
N THR A 498 -6.81 21.82 -34.82
CA THR A 498 -6.72 21.83 -33.35
C THR A 498 -8.11 21.63 -32.73
N GLY A 499 -8.18 21.10 -31.51
CA GLY A 499 -9.43 20.78 -30.83
C GLY A 499 -10.28 19.79 -31.65
N GLU A 500 -11.57 20.08 -31.79
CA GLU A 500 -12.53 19.23 -32.53
C GLU A 500 -12.22 19.12 -34.04
N SER A 501 -11.42 20.03 -34.60
CA SER A 501 -10.97 20.00 -36.00
C SER A 501 -9.69 19.18 -36.23
N ALA A 502 -9.07 18.66 -35.17
CA ALA A 502 -7.78 17.99 -35.26
C ALA A 502 -7.88 16.60 -35.91
N VAL A 503 -7.12 16.39 -36.99
CA VAL A 503 -6.96 15.09 -37.65
C VAL A 503 -5.50 14.66 -37.57
N ILE A 504 -5.27 13.43 -37.10
CA ILE A 504 -3.95 12.83 -36.93
C ILE A 504 -3.66 11.91 -38.14
N TYR A 505 -2.49 12.08 -38.74
CA TYR A 505 -1.97 11.23 -39.81
C TYR A 505 -0.64 10.61 -39.36
N PRO A 506 -0.44 9.28 -39.44
CA PRO A 506 0.83 8.65 -39.10
C PRO A 506 1.90 8.95 -40.15
N VAL A 507 3.15 9.16 -39.74
CA VAL A 507 4.32 9.19 -40.62
C VAL A 507 5.07 7.87 -40.44
N SER A 508 5.04 7.02 -41.47
CA SER A 508 5.60 5.65 -41.41
C SER A 508 6.67 5.47 -42.46
N LEU A 509 7.94 5.38 -42.06
CA LEU A 509 9.08 5.29 -42.99
C LEU A 509 9.69 3.89 -43.08
N GLY A 510 10.02 3.46 -44.29
CA GLY A 510 10.67 2.18 -44.62
C GLY A 510 12.18 2.13 -44.26
N ASP A 511 12.73 3.21 -43.70
CA ASP A 511 14.10 3.29 -43.20
C ASP A 511 14.33 2.48 -41.89
N GLY A 512 13.25 1.94 -41.30
CA GLY A 512 13.27 1.16 -40.07
C GLY A 512 13.09 1.98 -38.79
N SER A 513 12.87 3.29 -38.90
CA SER A 513 12.47 4.14 -37.77
C SER A 513 11.01 3.90 -37.33
N THR A 514 10.18 3.37 -38.24
CA THR A 514 8.89 2.75 -37.92
C THR A 514 9.05 1.25 -37.65
N PHE A 515 8.33 0.72 -36.65
CA PHE A 515 8.32 -0.70 -36.36
C PHE A 515 6.96 -1.22 -35.87
N ILE A 516 6.68 -2.48 -36.20
CA ILE A 516 5.51 -3.22 -35.75
C ILE A 516 5.90 -4.00 -34.51
N GLN A 517 5.13 -3.88 -33.43
CA GLN A 517 5.25 -4.72 -32.24
C GLN A 517 4.06 -5.68 -32.18
N TRP A 518 4.35 -6.98 -32.12
CA TRP A 518 3.37 -8.04 -31.95
C TRP A 518 3.44 -8.59 -30.53
N ASN A 519 2.30 -8.67 -29.86
CA ASN A 519 2.15 -9.04 -28.46
C ASN A 519 1.19 -10.22 -28.23
N PRO A 520 1.40 -11.38 -28.90
CA PRO A 520 0.44 -12.48 -28.84
C PRO A 520 0.43 -13.15 -27.45
N ILE A 521 -0.73 -13.69 -27.10
CA ILE A 521 -0.91 -14.62 -25.98
C ILE A 521 -1.24 -16.00 -26.57
N PRO A 522 -0.23 -16.83 -26.89
CA PRO A 522 -0.46 -18.12 -27.56
C PRO A 522 -1.09 -19.19 -26.63
N LEU A 523 -1.07 -18.96 -25.32
CA LEU A 523 -1.67 -19.82 -24.32
C LEU A 523 -2.52 -18.97 -23.37
N ASN A 524 -3.85 -19.21 -23.36
CA ASN A 524 -4.73 -18.53 -22.42
C ASN A 524 -4.41 -18.94 -20.97
N SER A 525 -4.55 -17.99 -20.06
CA SER A 525 -4.41 -18.19 -18.61
C SER A 525 -5.36 -19.29 -18.12
N LYS A 526 -4.86 -20.16 -17.24
CA LYS A 526 -5.67 -21.08 -16.42
C LYS A 526 -5.96 -20.50 -15.03
N GLY A 527 -5.46 -19.30 -14.76
CA GLY A 527 -5.40 -18.66 -13.45
C GLY A 527 -4.25 -19.18 -12.58
N SER A 528 -3.49 -18.24 -12.00
CA SER A 528 -2.51 -18.52 -10.96
C SER A 528 -3.17 -18.64 -9.58
N ASN A 529 -2.47 -19.31 -8.66
CA ASN A 529 -3.02 -19.77 -7.38
C ASN A 529 -1.87 -19.92 -6.38
N PHE A 530 -1.73 -18.91 -5.51
CA PHE A 530 -0.67 -18.79 -4.54
C PHE A 530 -1.24 -19.01 -3.14
N ARG A 531 -0.91 -20.17 -2.57
CA ARG A 531 -1.41 -20.60 -1.26
C ARG A 531 -0.35 -20.42 -0.19
N THR A 532 -0.76 -19.87 0.94
CA THR A 532 0.03 -19.84 2.17
C THR A 532 -0.75 -20.59 3.23
N TYR A 533 -0.22 -21.75 3.63
CA TYR A 533 -0.64 -22.42 4.85
C TYR A 533 0.31 -22.02 5.96
N SER A 534 -0.19 -21.60 7.11
CA SER A 534 0.65 -21.23 8.25
C SER A 534 0.14 -21.85 9.52
N THR A 535 1.03 -22.06 10.48
CA THR A 535 0.65 -22.37 11.86
C THR A 535 1.52 -21.56 12.80
N PHE A 536 0.96 -21.08 13.89
CA PHE A 536 1.75 -20.34 14.89
C PHE A 536 1.38 -20.76 16.31
N VAL A 537 2.36 -20.57 17.18
CA VAL A 537 2.20 -20.63 18.64
C VAL A 537 2.77 -19.33 19.19
N ASN A 538 2.08 -18.72 20.14
CA ASN A 538 2.51 -17.50 20.82
C ASN A 538 2.13 -17.59 22.31
N ASP A 539 3.11 -17.63 23.19
CA ASP A 539 2.91 -17.49 24.63
C ASP A 539 3.14 -16.03 25.03
N SER A 540 2.19 -15.43 25.75
CA SER A 540 2.40 -14.17 26.46
C SER A 540 2.46 -14.45 27.96
N TRP A 541 3.70 -14.64 28.44
CA TRP A 541 4.04 -15.14 29.77
C TRP A 541 4.34 -13.99 30.74
N ARG A 542 3.46 -13.80 31.73
CA ARG A 542 3.67 -12.92 32.88
C ARG A 542 4.60 -13.61 33.88
N VAL A 543 5.90 -13.54 33.65
CA VAL A 543 6.96 -14.13 34.50
C VAL A 543 6.87 -13.63 35.95
N SER A 544 6.54 -12.35 36.14
CA SER A 544 6.31 -11.74 37.46
C SER A 544 5.43 -10.50 37.34
N SER A 545 5.18 -9.80 38.46
CA SER A 545 4.56 -8.47 38.45
C SER A 545 5.36 -7.40 37.69
N ARG A 546 6.64 -7.64 37.39
CA ARG A 546 7.55 -6.69 36.72
C ARG A 546 8.06 -7.13 35.36
N VAL A 547 7.92 -8.41 34.98
CA VAL A 547 8.50 -8.96 33.75
C VAL A 547 7.45 -9.76 33.00
N THR A 548 7.25 -9.42 31.73
CA THR A 548 6.44 -10.18 30.77
C THR A 548 7.28 -10.55 29.57
N ALA A 549 7.30 -11.82 29.21
CA ALA A 549 7.89 -12.32 27.98
C ALA A 549 6.79 -12.60 26.94
N ASN A 550 7.12 -12.44 25.66
CA ASN A 550 6.30 -12.86 24.55
C ASN A 550 7.15 -13.78 23.66
N LEU A 551 6.78 -15.06 23.62
CA LEU A 551 7.54 -16.13 22.98
C LEU A 551 6.68 -16.75 21.89
N GLY A 552 6.98 -16.45 20.64
CA GLY A 552 6.21 -16.90 19.50
C GLY A 552 7.07 -17.51 18.40
N VAL A 553 6.46 -18.43 17.66
CA VAL A 553 7.00 -18.93 16.39
C VAL A 553 5.84 -19.10 15.42
N ARG A 554 6.01 -18.57 14.22
CA ARG A 554 5.14 -18.86 13.08
C ARG A 554 5.89 -19.75 12.10
N TRP A 555 5.20 -20.70 11.51
CA TRP A 555 5.63 -21.47 10.35
C TRP A 555 4.74 -21.07 9.18
N ASP A 556 5.34 -20.76 8.04
CA ASP A 556 4.65 -20.46 6.79
C ASP A 556 5.09 -21.48 5.72
N LYS A 557 4.13 -22.06 5.00
CA LYS A 557 4.30 -22.99 3.90
C LYS A 557 3.63 -22.42 2.66
N ASN A 558 4.46 -21.94 1.74
CA ASN A 558 4.01 -21.30 0.52
C ASN A 558 4.01 -22.30 -0.65
N ARG A 559 2.96 -22.25 -1.47
CA ARG A 559 2.82 -23.06 -2.69
C ARG A 559 2.20 -22.21 -3.79
N GLY A 560 3.03 -21.72 -4.71
CA GLY A 560 2.63 -20.91 -5.86
C GLY A 560 2.53 -21.75 -7.13
N ARG A 561 1.38 -21.72 -7.79
CA ARG A 561 1.25 -22.14 -9.18
C ARG A 561 0.99 -20.95 -10.08
N ASP A 562 1.72 -20.91 -11.19
CA ASP A 562 1.60 -19.87 -12.20
C ASP A 562 0.32 -20.03 -13.05
N GLN A 563 0.10 -19.09 -13.97
CA GLN A 563 -1.05 -19.09 -14.88
C GLN A 563 -1.08 -20.24 -15.90
N GLN A 564 0.02 -20.98 -16.11
CA GLN A 564 0.05 -22.19 -16.93
C GLN A 564 -0.28 -23.46 -16.10
N GLY A 565 -0.18 -23.34 -14.77
CA GLY A 565 -0.36 -24.39 -13.77
C GLY A 565 0.95 -24.96 -13.23
N SER A 566 2.11 -24.45 -13.65
CA SER A 566 3.45 -24.88 -13.23
C SER A 566 3.70 -24.54 -11.77
N LEU A 567 4.41 -25.40 -11.03
CA LEU A 567 4.80 -25.12 -9.64
C LEU A 567 6.05 -24.23 -9.65
N VAL A 568 5.87 -22.94 -9.41
CA VAL A 568 6.96 -21.92 -9.42
C VAL A 568 7.49 -21.61 -8.02
N ALA A 569 6.74 -21.98 -6.98
CA ALA A 569 7.17 -21.82 -5.60
C ALA A 569 6.66 -22.94 -4.69
N ASN A 570 7.53 -23.42 -3.82
CA ASN A 570 7.25 -24.48 -2.83
C ASN A 570 8.07 -24.23 -1.56
N ASP A 571 8.08 -22.99 -1.09
CA ASP A 571 8.90 -22.51 0.02
C ASP A 571 8.34 -22.91 1.40
N SER A 572 9.17 -22.85 2.43
CA SER A 572 8.75 -23.00 3.82
C SER A 572 9.72 -22.30 4.76
N ALA A 573 9.19 -21.48 5.67
CA ALA A 573 9.98 -20.67 6.59
C ALA A 573 9.45 -20.75 8.02
N PHE A 574 10.38 -20.72 8.98
CA PHE A 574 10.08 -20.44 10.38
C PHE A 574 10.41 -18.98 10.70
N SER A 575 9.53 -18.36 11.46
CA SER A 575 9.48 -16.93 11.77
C SER A 575 9.40 -16.75 13.28
N PRO A 576 10.52 -16.81 14.02
CA PRO A 576 10.55 -16.58 15.45
C PRO A 576 10.16 -15.13 15.80
N ARG A 577 9.53 -14.99 16.97
CA ARG A 577 9.05 -13.75 17.60
C ARG A 577 9.42 -13.80 19.07
N LEU A 578 10.37 -12.97 19.49
CA LEU A 578 10.80 -12.90 20.89
C LEU A 578 10.65 -11.46 21.36
N GLY A 579 9.96 -11.26 22.47
CA GLY A 579 9.77 -9.96 23.10
C GLY A 579 9.90 -10.06 24.62
N VAL A 580 10.38 -9.00 25.24
CA VAL A 580 10.38 -8.83 26.69
C VAL A 580 9.94 -7.41 27.04
N VAL A 581 9.15 -7.31 28.09
CA VAL A 581 8.72 -6.07 28.74
C VAL A 581 9.13 -6.14 30.20
N VAL A 582 9.83 -5.11 30.67
CA VAL A 582 10.22 -4.94 32.06
C VAL A 582 9.65 -3.64 32.58
N ASP A 583 8.86 -3.68 33.65
CA ASP A 583 8.58 -2.52 34.51
C ASP A 583 9.61 -2.51 35.65
N PRO A 584 10.62 -1.61 35.63
CA PRO A 584 11.67 -1.61 36.64
C PRO A 584 11.17 -1.29 38.04
N ARG A 585 10.03 -0.58 38.17
CA ARG A 585 9.49 -0.08 39.44
C ARG A 585 8.35 -0.93 39.97
N GLY A 586 7.61 -1.62 39.11
CA GLY A 586 6.39 -2.32 39.46
C GLY A 586 5.22 -1.37 39.74
N ASP A 587 5.23 -0.17 39.15
CA ASP A 587 4.19 0.85 39.32
C ASP A 587 3.35 1.10 38.04
N GLN A 588 3.59 0.31 36.99
CA GLN A 588 3.01 0.37 35.65
C GLN A 588 3.15 1.74 34.95
N LYS A 589 3.99 2.65 35.48
CA LYS A 589 4.25 3.95 34.85
C LYS A 589 5.44 3.92 33.91
N TRP A 590 6.29 2.90 33.99
CA TRP A 590 7.42 2.69 33.11
C TRP A 590 7.37 1.30 32.49
N SER A 591 7.77 1.20 31.22
CA SER A 591 8.11 -0.07 30.58
C SER A 591 9.36 0.11 29.73
N VAL A 592 10.31 -0.80 29.88
CA VAL A 592 11.45 -0.99 28.99
C VAL A 592 11.17 -2.26 28.19
N THR A 593 11.36 -2.20 26.88
CA THR A 593 11.00 -3.26 25.95
C THR A 593 12.19 -3.61 25.07
N ALA A 594 12.30 -4.89 24.70
CA ALA A 594 13.19 -5.36 23.66
C ALA A 594 12.51 -6.47 22.88
N SER A 595 12.78 -6.57 21.58
CA SER A 595 12.30 -7.66 20.74
C SER A 595 13.26 -8.02 19.60
N PHE A 596 13.13 -9.27 19.16
CA PHE A 596 13.79 -9.87 18.03
C PHE A 596 12.73 -10.62 17.20
N ALA A 597 12.71 -10.41 15.89
CA ALA A 597 11.72 -11.03 15.02
C ALA A 597 12.28 -11.31 13.62
N GLN A 598 11.78 -12.37 12.97
CA GLN A 598 11.98 -12.58 11.53
C GLN A 598 10.64 -12.55 10.80
N TYR A 599 10.36 -11.53 10.00
CA TYR A 599 9.14 -11.46 9.18
C TYR A 599 9.37 -12.08 7.80
N VAL A 600 8.37 -12.77 7.28
CA VAL A 600 8.38 -13.43 5.96
C VAL A 600 7.27 -12.82 5.12
N ALA A 601 7.63 -12.29 3.97
CA ALA A 601 6.72 -11.65 3.02
C ALA A 601 5.82 -12.68 2.32
N ALA A 602 4.71 -12.21 1.76
CA ALA A 602 3.98 -12.99 0.77
C ALA A 602 4.88 -13.29 -0.44
N LEU A 603 4.70 -14.46 -1.05
CA LEU A 603 5.14 -14.63 -2.43
C LEU A 603 4.35 -13.67 -3.32
N ASN A 604 5.01 -12.99 -4.24
CA ASN A 604 4.35 -12.06 -5.14
C ASN A 604 3.89 -12.77 -6.42
N ASN A 605 2.60 -12.67 -6.74
CA ASN A 605 2.00 -13.27 -7.94
C ASN A 605 2.68 -12.78 -9.23
N ALA A 606 2.98 -11.47 -9.35
CA ALA A 606 3.58 -10.92 -10.56
C ALA A 606 4.97 -11.51 -10.84
N ILE A 607 5.77 -11.75 -9.80
CA ILE A 607 7.06 -12.43 -9.92
C ILE A 607 6.88 -13.87 -10.37
N GLY A 608 6.01 -14.63 -9.70
CA GLY A 608 5.78 -16.04 -10.03
C GLY A 608 5.14 -16.27 -11.41
N ASP A 609 4.29 -15.34 -11.85
CA ASP A 609 3.69 -15.35 -13.19
C ASP A 609 4.60 -14.76 -14.26
N SER A 610 5.66 -14.01 -13.93
CA SER A 610 6.55 -13.35 -14.92
C SER A 610 7.21 -14.30 -15.93
N ALA A 611 7.34 -15.57 -15.57
CA ALA A 611 7.90 -16.64 -16.39
C ALA A 611 6.84 -17.62 -16.93
N SER A 612 5.53 -17.38 -16.71
CA SER A 612 4.45 -18.21 -17.26
C SER A 612 4.28 -17.98 -18.74
N GLY A 613 4.31 -19.04 -19.54
CA GLY A 613 3.98 -18.99 -20.97
C GLY A 613 2.48 -18.77 -21.26
N ALA A 614 1.62 -18.83 -20.24
CA ALA A 614 0.18 -18.58 -20.33
C ALA A 614 -0.24 -17.25 -19.69
N GLY A 615 -1.21 -16.58 -20.30
CA GLY A 615 -1.80 -15.30 -19.83
C GLY A 615 -0.94 -14.05 -20.04
N ASN A 616 0.37 -14.21 -20.23
CA ASN A 616 1.30 -13.13 -20.50
C ASN A 616 1.49 -12.89 -22.01
N PRO A 617 1.59 -11.62 -22.45
CA PRO A 617 1.97 -11.30 -23.82
C PRO A 617 3.44 -11.64 -24.05
N GLN A 618 3.73 -12.29 -25.17
CA GLN A 618 5.07 -12.28 -25.75
C GLN A 618 5.36 -10.89 -26.34
N THR A 619 6.59 -10.57 -26.71
CA THR A 619 6.92 -9.30 -27.39
C THR A 619 7.90 -9.56 -28.52
N PHE A 620 7.43 -9.38 -29.74
CA PHE A 620 8.22 -9.40 -30.97
C PHE A 620 8.19 -8.01 -31.62
N ARG A 621 9.27 -7.61 -32.28
CA ARG A 621 9.41 -6.29 -32.90
C ARG A 621 10.05 -6.43 -34.27
N PHE A 622 9.46 -5.81 -35.28
CA PHE A 622 9.86 -5.93 -36.68
C PHE A 622 10.00 -4.54 -37.29
N ALA A 623 11.14 -4.24 -37.90
CA ALA A 623 11.34 -2.98 -38.61
C ALA A 623 10.42 -2.93 -39.84
N TYR A 624 9.69 -1.82 -40.01
CA TYR A 624 8.94 -1.58 -41.23
C TYR A 624 9.90 -1.23 -42.37
N ARG A 625 9.79 -1.94 -43.50
CA ARG A 625 10.59 -1.74 -44.73
C ARG A 625 9.69 -1.61 -45.96
N GLY A 626 8.42 -1.24 -45.76
CA GLY A 626 7.47 -1.00 -46.84
C GLY A 626 7.58 0.41 -47.41
N PRO A 627 6.68 0.79 -48.33
CA PRO A 627 6.61 2.13 -48.89
C PRO A 627 6.40 3.20 -47.80
N ASP A 628 7.02 4.35 -47.96
CA ASP A 628 6.85 5.47 -47.04
C ASP A 628 5.41 6.01 -47.08
N ILE A 629 4.82 6.19 -45.90
CA ILE A 629 3.47 6.74 -45.73
C ILE A 629 3.59 8.12 -45.10
N ASN A 630 3.03 9.13 -45.78
CA ASN A 630 3.00 10.53 -45.33
C ASN A 630 4.38 11.17 -45.06
N ALA A 631 5.42 10.76 -45.79
CA ALA A 631 6.77 11.35 -45.69
C ALA A 631 6.81 12.83 -46.10
N ASP A 632 6.04 13.22 -47.13
CA ASP A 632 5.80 14.64 -47.44
C ASP A 632 4.59 15.16 -46.65
N GLN A 633 4.87 16.01 -45.67
CA GLN A 633 3.84 16.68 -44.87
C GLN A 633 2.89 17.57 -45.71
N ASN A 634 3.33 18.07 -46.86
CA ASN A 634 2.56 18.99 -47.70
C ASN A 634 1.74 18.28 -48.79
N GLY A 635 1.95 16.98 -48.99
CA GLY A 635 1.25 16.15 -49.96
C GLY A 635 -0.16 15.74 -49.51
N ALA A 636 -0.82 14.95 -50.36
CA ALA A 636 -2.09 14.31 -50.01
C ALA A 636 -1.85 13.21 -48.95
N LEU A 637 -2.37 13.42 -47.74
CA LEU A 637 -2.11 12.53 -46.60
C LEU A 637 -3.05 11.32 -46.60
N THR A 638 -2.47 10.12 -46.45
CA THR A 638 -3.18 8.85 -46.24
C THR A 638 -3.72 8.79 -44.82
N PRO A 639 -5.05 8.66 -44.61
CA PRO A 639 -5.62 8.61 -43.27
C PRO A 639 -5.25 7.31 -42.53
N THR A 640 -5.27 7.37 -41.20
CA THR A 640 -4.83 6.30 -40.30
C THR A 640 -5.35 4.89 -40.62
N PRO A 641 -6.65 4.64 -40.89
CA PRO A 641 -7.11 3.29 -41.20
C PRO A 641 -6.57 2.74 -42.52
N GLN A 642 -6.34 3.59 -43.54
CA GLN A 642 -5.67 3.18 -44.78
C GLN A 642 -4.18 2.93 -44.56
N ALA A 643 -3.51 3.76 -43.76
CA ALA A 643 -2.10 3.59 -43.42
C ALA A 643 -1.85 2.26 -42.68
N ILE A 644 -2.69 1.93 -41.70
CA ILE A 644 -2.61 0.65 -40.97
C ILE A 644 -2.77 -0.54 -41.91
N ARG A 645 -3.72 -0.47 -42.87
CA ARG A 645 -3.88 -1.52 -43.89
C ARG A 645 -2.62 -1.68 -44.73
N GLN A 646 -2.07 -0.60 -45.28
CA GLN A 646 -0.84 -0.65 -46.08
C GLN A 646 0.36 -1.26 -45.32
N ILE A 647 0.52 -0.91 -44.04
CA ILE A 647 1.57 -1.47 -43.18
C ILE A 647 1.37 -2.98 -42.98
N PHE A 648 0.15 -3.44 -42.74
CA PHE A 648 -0.15 -4.86 -42.54
C PHE A 648 -0.13 -5.67 -43.85
N ASP A 649 -0.63 -5.11 -44.95
CA ASP A 649 -0.55 -5.72 -46.28
C ASP A 649 0.92 -5.98 -46.64
N TRP A 650 1.82 -5.00 -46.39
CA TRP A 650 3.26 -5.20 -46.52
C TRP A 650 3.79 -6.26 -45.54
N TYR A 651 3.44 -6.18 -44.26
CA TYR A 651 3.95 -7.09 -43.22
C TYR A 651 3.62 -8.57 -43.53
N PHE A 652 2.37 -8.87 -43.89
CA PHE A 652 1.97 -10.24 -44.24
C PHE A 652 2.54 -10.69 -45.57
N ALA A 653 2.60 -9.82 -46.59
CA ALA A 653 3.22 -10.16 -47.88
C ALA A 653 4.71 -10.49 -47.76
N ASN A 654 5.40 -9.94 -46.75
CA ASN A 654 6.83 -10.14 -46.50
C ASN A 654 7.13 -11.18 -45.40
N GLY A 655 6.16 -12.04 -45.06
CA GLY A 655 6.37 -13.20 -44.18
C GLY A 655 6.17 -12.94 -42.68
N ALA A 656 5.64 -11.78 -42.29
CA ALA A 656 5.13 -11.47 -40.96
C ALA A 656 6.05 -11.87 -39.79
N ASP A 657 5.67 -12.89 -39.02
CA ASP A 657 6.36 -13.37 -37.81
C ASP A 657 7.75 -13.96 -38.08
N ARG A 658 8.07 -14.20 -39.37
CA ARG A 658 9.38 -14.66 -39.85
C ARG A 658 10.34 -13.53 -40.23
N LEU A 659 9.91 -12.27 -40.19
CA LEU A 659 10.79 -11.12 -40.43
C LEU A 659 11.89 -11.05 -39.34
N PRO A 660 13.09 -10.52 -39.67
CA PRO A 660 14.14 -10.31 -38.67
C PRO A 660 13.69 -9.42 -37.52
N TYR A 661 13.97 -9.84 -36.29
CA TYR A 661 13.62 -9.05 -35.11
C TYR A 661 14.50 -7.81 -34.98
N LEU A 662 13.89 -6.67 -34.66
CA LEU A 662 14.56 -5.40 -34.37
C LEU A 662 15.34 -5.43 -33.04
N SER A 663 14.90 -6.26 -32.09
CA SER A 663 15.54 -6.45 -30.78
C SER A 663 15.21 -7.83 -30.21
N GLN A 664 15.92 -8.26 -29.16
CA GLN A 664 15.65 -9.54 -28.50
C GLN A 664 14.16 -9.65 -28.09
N PRO A 665 13.44 -10.72 -28.47
CA PRO A 665 12.06 -10.89 -28.07
C PRO A 665 11.95 -11.36 -26.61
N THR A 666 10.95 -10.85 -25.89
CA THR A 666 10.58 -11.38 -24.56
C THR A 666 9.52 -12.45 -24.74
N ILE A 667 9.83 -13.69 -24.34
CA ILE A 667 8.98 -14.86 -24.60
C ILE A 667 8.80 -15.63 -23.26
N PRO A 668 7.84 -15.24 -22.41
CA PRO A 668 7.58 -15.93 -21.14
C PRO A 668 7.38 -17.44 -21.32
N GLY A 669 7.93 -18.23 -20.38
CA GLY A 669 7.99 -19.69 -20.45
C GLY A 669 9.14 -20.23 -21.31
N VAL A 670 9.66 -19.45 -22.25
CA VAL A 670 10.84 -19.79 -23.06
C VAL A 670 12.08 -19.08 -22.53
N THR A 671 12.16 -17.75 -22.64
CA THR A 671 13.37 -16.99 -22.26
C THR A 671 13.49 -16.78 -20.74
N PRO A 672 12.58 -16.09 -20.03
CA PRO A 672 12.52 -16.16 -18.57
C PRO A 672 11.86 -17.47 -18.14
N GLN A 673 12.54 -18.23 -17.29
CA GLN A 673 12.04 -19.46 -16.67
C GLN A 673 12.26 -19.44 -15.15
N ILE A 674 11.33 -20.04 -14.40
CA ILE A 674 11.51 -20.40 -13.00
C ILE A 674 11.79 -21.90 -12.94
N ARG A 675 13.07 -22.28 -12.84
CA ARG A 675 13.50 -23.70 -12.73
C ARG A 675 13.68 -24.16 -11.28
N GLY A 676 14.06 -23.25 -10.40
CA GLY A 676 14.08 -23.47 -8.95
C GLY A 676 12.70 -23.21 -8.33
N ASN A 677 12.62 -23.31 -7.00
CA ASN A 677 11.46 -22.79 -6.26
C ASN A 677 11.78 -21.37 -5.80
N LEU A 678 10.92 -20.41 -6.13
CA LEU A 678 10.97 -19.09 -5.49
C LEU A 678 10.70 -19.23 -3.98
N LYS A 679 11.45 -18.45 -3.20
CA LYS A 679 11.30 -18.28 -1.76
C LYS A 679 10.66 -16.93 -1.44
N SER A 680 9.97 -16.85 -0.31
CA SER A 680 9.51 -15.57 0.23
C SER A 680 10.69 -14.74 0.72
N PRO A 681 10.82 -13.46 0.30
CA PRO A 681 11.71 -12.50 0.94
C PRO A 681 11.44 -12.42 2.44
N ASN A 682 12.50 -12.20 3.23
CA ASN A 682 12.39 -12.10 4.67
C ASN A 682 13.21 -10.93 5.22
N VAL A 683 12.90 -10.55 6.45
CA VAL A 683 13.55 -9.46 7.15
C VAL A 683 13.81 -9.84 8.60
N LEU A 684 15.04 -9.62 9.04
CA LEU A 684 15.46 -9.76 10.42
C LEU A 684 15.35 -8.41 11.13
N GLU A 685 14.61 -8.36 12.24
CA GLU A 685 14.37 -7.17 13.05
C GLU A 685 14.94 -7.32 14.47
N TYR A 686 15.52 -6.22 14.95
CA TYR A 686 15.80 -5.98 16.37
C TYR A 686 15.15 -4.66 16.74
N ALA A 687 14.43 -4.62 17.86
CA ALA A 687 13.86 -3.39 18.40
C ALA A 687 14.06 -3.29 19.91
N ALA A 688 14.17 -2.06 20.41
CA ALA A 688 14.23 -1.78 21.84
C ALA A 688 13.59 -0.41 22.11
N GLY A 689 12.80 -0.29 23.18
CA GLY A 689 12.05 0.94 23.44
C GLY A 689 11.76 1.19 24.91
N VAL A 690 11.43 2.43 25.23
CA VAL A 690 11.03 2.88 26.56
C VAL A 690 9.71 3.64 26.46
N ASN A 691 8.78 3.33 27.35
CA ASN A 691 7.48 3.99 27.47
C ASN A 691 7.29 4.50 28.90
N ARG A 692 6.67 5.67 29.03
CA ARG A 692 6.36 6.30 30.31
C ARG A 692 5.00 6.99 30.33
N GLN A 693 4.22 6.65 31.35
CA GLN A 693 2.98 7.34 31.71
C GLN A 693 3.26 8.41 32.79
N PHE A 694 2.81 9.65 32.56
CA PHE A 694 2.90 10.76 33.50
C PHE A 694 1.51 11.09 34.07
N GLY A 695 1.12 10.33 35.10
CA GLY A 695 -0.20 10.43 35.72
C GLY A 695 -1.32 10.17 34.71
N ALA A 696 -2.47 10.83 34.88
CA ALA A 696 -3.63 10.67 33.99
C ALA A 696 -3.58 11.55 32.72
N ARG A 697 -2.53 12.39 32.53
CA ARG A 697 -2.54 13.48 31.54
C ARG A 697 -1.55 13.35 30.40
N ALA A 698 -0.48 12.57 30.51
CA ALA A 698 0.47 12.44 29.41
C ALA A 698 1.11 11.05 29.32
N ALA A 699 1.51 10.70 28.10
CA ALA A 699 2.23 9.47 27.78
C ALA A 699 3.33 9.78 26.76
N LEU A 700 4.48 9.12 26.88
CA LEU A 700 5.60 9.23 25.94
C LEU A 700 6.24 7.86 25.73
N ARG A 701 6.41 7.45 24.48
CA ARG A 701 7.13 6.24 24.07
C ARG A 701 8.20 6.59 23.04
N ALA A 702 9.37 5.96 23.15
CA ALA A 702 10.44 6.03 22.16
C ALA A 702 11.01 4.64 21.88
N ASP A 703 11.24 4.31 20.62
CA ASP A 703 11.67 2.99 20.17
C ASP A 703 12.80 3.12 19.13
N PHE A 704 13.84 2.32 19.26
CA PHE A 704 14.85 2.06 18.24
C PHE A 704 14.51 0.78 17.50
N VAL A 705 14.62 0.78 16.17
CA VAL A 705 14.38 -0.37 15.29
C VAL A 705 15.52 -0.50 14.29
N TYR A 706 16.06 -1.70 14.13
CA TYR A 706 16.99 -2.07 13.06
C TYR A 706 16.41 -3.23 12.25
N ARG A 707 16.47 -3.15 10.91
CA ARG A 707 16.05 -4.23 10.01
C ARG A 707 17.07 -4.52 8.93
N ARG A 708 17.22 -5.80 8.57
CA ARG A 708 17.99 -6.28 7.42
C ARG A 708 17.15 -7.24 6.59
N TYR A 709 16.90 -6.87 5.34
CA TYR A 709 16.10 -7.63 4.37
C TYR A 709 16.99 -8.57 3.56
N ARG A 710 16.41 -9.70 3.07
CA ARG A 710 17.10 -10.81 2.41
C ARG A 710 16.21 -11.52 1.38
N ASP A 711 16.84 -12.34 0.55
CA ASP A 711 16.20 -13.24 -0.42
C ASP A 711 15.32 -12.51 -1.45
N PHE A 712 15.82 -11.39 -1.96
CA PHE A 712 15.21 -10.58 -3.01
C PHE A 712 15.12 -11.34 -4.34
N TYR A 713 14.14 -11.01 -5.17
CA TYR A 713 14.01 -11.57 -6.52
C TYR A 713 15.01 -10.92 -7.49
N ALA A 714 15.64 -11.73 -8.33
CA ALA A 714 16.54 -11.30 -9.40
C ALA A 714 16.35 -12.14 -10.67
N GLN A 715 16.75 -11.54 -11.80
CA GLN A 715 16.99 -12.26 -13.04
C GLN A 715 18.48 -12.59 -13.14
N ARG A 716 18.80 -13.79 -13.61
CA ARG A 716 20.16 -14.23 -13.93
C ARG A 716 20.21 -14.76 -15.36
N THR A 717 21.16 -14.25 -16.13
CA THR A 717 21.46 -14.67 -17.50
C THR A 717 22.97 -14.66 -17.61
N ASP A 718 23.59 -15.83 -17.69
CA ASP A 718 25.05 -15.95 -17.70
C ASP A 718 25.49 -17.10 -18.61
N THR A 719 26.78 -17.22 -18.89
CA THR A 719 27.33 -18.28 -19.76
C THR A 719 27.01 -19.71 -19.28
N GLY A 720 26.64 -19.89 -18.01
CA GLY A 720 26.19 -21.14 -17.39
C GLY A 720 24.67 -21.34 -17.31
N THR A 721 23.82 -20.34 -17.57
CA THR A 721 22.35 -20.56 -17.66
C THR A 721 21.98 -21.35 -18.92
N GLY A 722 22.78 -21.21 -19.98
CA GLY A 722 22.62 -21.92 -21.24
C GLY A 722 21.59 -21.29 -22.16
N ARG A 723 21.02 -22.09 -23.06
CA ARG A 723 20.18 -21.63 -24.18
C ARG A 723 18.85 -22.39 -24.22
N VAL A 724 17.87 -21.77 -24.86
CA VAL A 724 16.51 -22.28 -25.06
C VAL A 724 16.06 -22.04 -26.50
N THR A 725 15.19 -22.90 -27.00
CA THR A 725 14.66 -22.80 -28.37
C THR A 725 13.15 -22.63 -28.30
N ASN A 726 12.58 -21.71 -29.09
CA ASN A 726 11.13 -21.51 -29.17
C ASN A 726 10.47 -22.52 -30.12
N ALA A 727 9.14 -22.47 -30.22
CA ALA A 727 8.35 -23.32 -31.12
C ALA A 727 8.66 -23.15 -32.62
N LEU A 728 9.34 -22.06 -33.02
CA LEU A 728 9.77 -21.78 -34.39
C LEU A 728 11.20 -22.25 -34.67
N GLY A 729 11.87 -22.93 -33.73
CA GLY A 729 13.25 -23.41 -33.88
C GLY A 729 14.33 -22.34 -33.64
N GLN A 730 13.96 -21.13 -33.25
CA GLN A 730 14.90 -20.03 -32.97
C GLN A 730 15.44 -20.17 -31.56
N SER A 731 16.76 -19.99 -31.39
CA SER A 731 17.44 -20.12 -30.10
C SER A 731 17.78 -18.77 -29.46
N PHE A 732 17.68 -18.71 -28.15
CA PHE A 732 17.89 -17.53 -27.30
C PHE A 732 18.69 -17.91 -26.05
N ASP A 733 19.30 -16.94 -25.39
CA ASP A 733 19.91 -17.15 -24.07
C ASP A 733 18.82 -17.34 -22.99
N LEU A 734 19.07 -18.23 -22.03
CA LEU A 734 18.13 -18.50 -20.94
C LEU A 734 18.28 -17.48 -19.81
N THR A 735 17.17 -16.89 -19.40
CA THR A 735 17.05 -16.08 -18.19
C THR A 735 16.37 -16.89 -17.08
N LEU A 736 16.99 -16.96 -15.91
CA LEU A 736 16.40 -17.57 -14.71
C LEU A 736 15.86 -16.50 -13.78
N VAL A 737 14.64 -16.69 -13.26
CA VAL A 737 14.09 -15.86 -12.17
C VAL A 737 14.26 -16.61 -10.85
N GLU A 738 15.01 -16.03 -9.92
CA GLU A 738 15.45 -16.67 -8.68
C GLU A 738 15.62 -15.68 -7.50
N ASN A 739 15.95 -16.17 -6.30
CA ASN A 739 16.23 -15.34 -5.13
C ASN A 739 17.74 -15.10 -4.95
N THR A 740 18.12 -13.90 -4.49
CA THR A 740 19.52 -13.51 -4.23
C THR A 740 19.69 -12.67 -2.96
N ASN A 741 20.90 -12.71 -2.41
CA ASN A 741 21.37 -11.84 -1.32
C ASN A 741 22.51 -10.89 -1.78
N ALA A 742 22.77 -10.80 -3.09
CA ALA A 742 23.61 -9.74 -3.67
C ALA A 742 22.93 -8.36 -3.59
N LEU A 743 21.60 -8.35 -3.63
CA LEU A 743 20.75 -7.21 -3.32
C LEU A 743 20.67 -7.00 -1.81
N LYS A 744 20.74 -5.74 -1.37
CA LYS A 744 20.89 -5.34 0.03
C LYS A 744 19.94 -4.19 0.32
N ARG A 745 19.12 -4.32 1.37
CA ARG A 745 18.32 -3.24 1.97
C ARG A 745 18.45 -3.35 3.49
N ARG A 746 18.72 -2.22 4.16
CA ARG A 746 18.80 -2.09 5.61
C ARG A 746 18.04 -0.85 6.06
N TYR A 747 17.45 -0.92 7.24
CA TYR A 747 16.81 0.20 7.92
C TYR A 747 17.37 0.33 9.33
N LYS A 748 17.53 1.56 9.81
CA LYS A 748 17.64 1.87 11.22
C LYS A 748 16.82 3.12 11.53
N GLY A 749 16.11 3.16 12.64
CA GLY A 749 15.31 4.31 13.02
C GLY A 749 15.13 4.44 14.52
N ILE A 750 14.93 5.68 14.97
CA ILE A 750 14.41 6.02 16.29
C ILE A 750 13.07 6.71 16.05
N THR A 751 12.00 6.13 16.60
CA THR A 751 10.66 6.70 16.62
C THR A 751 10.36 7.23 18.01
N ALA A 752 9.64 8.35 18.09
CA ALA A 752 9.04 8.83 19.34
C ALA A 752 7.57 9.16 19.09
N GLN A 753 6.72 8.89 20.07
CA GLN A 753 5.31 9.26 20.06
C GLN A 753 4.86 9.70 21.45
N GLY A 754 4.02 10.71 21.54
CA GLY A 754 3.51 11.19 22.82
C GLY A 754 2.23 11.98 22.71
N THR A 755 1.50 12.03 23.82
CA THR A 755 0.27 12.82 23.98
C THR A 755 0.29 13.55 25.32
N TYR A 756 -0.29 14.74 25.37
CA TYR A 756 -0.51 15.51 26.60
C TYR A 756 -1.88 16.17 26.57
N ARG A 757 -2.65 16.01 27.65
CA ARG A 757 -4.02 16.52 27.81
C ARG A 757 -4.05 17.61 28.87
N PHE A 758 -4.24 18.86 28.43
CA PHE A 758 -4.34 20.03 29.31
C PHE A 758 -5.67 20.06 30.08
N GLY A 759 -6.76 19.58 29.45
CA GLY A 759 -8.08 19.56 30.07
C GLY A 759 -9.08 18.74 29.26
N ALA A 760 -10.38 18.97 29.52
CA ALA A 760 -11.44 18.19 28.88
C ALA A 760 -11.52 18.34 27.35
N ARG A 761 -11.09 19.50 26.82
CA ARG A 761 -11.24 19.93 25.42
C ARG A 761 -9.93 20.43 24.79
N THR A 762 -8.79 20.16 25.42
CA THR A 762 -7.49 20.65 24.96
C THR A 762 -6.45 19.58 25.16
N ASP A 763 -5.90 19.13 24.05
CA ASP A 763 -4.91 18.06 23.97
C ASP A 763 -3.92 18.36 22.84
N VAL A 764 -2.74 17.80 22.99
CA VAL A 764 -1.68 17.81 21.99
C VAL A 764 -1.15 16.40 21.85
N GLY A 765 -0.68 16.08 20.66
CA GLY A 765 0.03 14.84 20.43
C GLY A 765 1.04 15.00 19.30
N GLY A 766 1.89 14.00 19.15
CA GLY A 766 2.80 13.99 18.03
C GLY A 766 3.56 12.70 17.90
N THR A 767 4.05 12.49 16.67
CA THR A 767 4.97 11.44 16.30
C THR A 767 6.20 12.07 15.65
N TYR A 768 7.37 11.47 15.91
CA TYR A 768 8.64 11.83 15.32
C TYR A 768 9.38 10.58 14.88
N THR A 769 10.15 10.67 13.81
CA THR A 769 10.98 9.60 13.27
C THR A 769 12.29 10.21 12.78
N LEU A 770 13.40 9.69 13.30
CA LEU A 770 14.74 9.86 12.75
C LEU A 770 15.16 8.51 12.18
N SER A 771 15.31 8.38 10.86
CA SER A 771 15.62 7.08 10.23
C SER A 771 16.70 7.15 9.15
N ARG A 772 17.22 5.98 8.76
CA ARG A 772 18.07 5.76 7.60
C ARG A 772 17.71 4.43 6.93
N THR A 773 17.29 4.49 5.67
CA THR A 773 17.13 3.33 4.76
C THR A 773 18.21 3.36 3.68
N TRP A 774 18.97 2.28 3.52
CA TRP A 774 20.09 2.24 2.60
C TRP A 774 20.34 0.84 2.02
N GLY A 775 20.88 0.80 0.81
CA GLY A 775 20.93 -0.40 -0.02
C GLY A 775 21.47 -0.14 -1.42
N ASN A 776 21.44 -1.17 -2.27
CA ASN A 776 21.81 -1.06 -3.68
C ASN A 776 20.63 -1.18 -4.66
N ASP A 777 19.42 -1.55 -4.19
CA ASP A 777 18.22 -1.64 -5.02
C ASP A 777 16.96 -1.13 -4.29
N ASN A 778 16.05 -0.50 -5.05
CA ASN A 778 14.69 -0.19 -4.62
C ASN A 778 13.77 -1.42 -4.78
N GLY A 779 13.97 -2.25 -5.80
CA GLY A 779 13.27 -3.53 -6.00
C GLY A 779 11.77 -3.47 -6.32
N GLU A 780 11.20 -2.30 -6.66
CA GLU A 780 9.76 -2.11 -6.85
C GLU A 780 9.40 -1.04 -7.92
N ASN A 781 8.23 -1.16 -8.56
CA ASN A 781 7.67 -0.21 -9.52
C ASN A 781 6.14 -0.05 -9.40
N VAL A 782 5.57 0.95 -10.08
CA VAL A 782 4.12 1.29 -9.99
C VAL A 782 3.20 0.20 -10.60
N VAL A 783 3.71 -0.58 -11.56
CA VAL A 783 2.92 -1.49 -12.42
C VAL A 783 2.68 -2.83 -11.73
N SER A 784 3.76 -3.47 -11.28
CA SER A 784 3.77 -4.87 -10.80
C SER A 784 4.07 -4.98 -9.31
N GLY A 785 4.47 -3.88 -8.67
CA GLY A 785 4.92 -3.89 -7.30
C GLY A 785 6.38 -4.31 -7.23
N PRO A 786 6.76 -5.31 -6.41
CA PRO A 786 8.08 -5.94 -6.48
C PRO A 786 8.44 -6.36 -7.91
N VAL A 787 9.71 -6.19 -8.30
CA VAL A 787 10.23 -6.62 -9.61
C VAL A 787 11.56 -7.35 -9.45
N PRO A 788 11.89 -8.33 -10.31
CA PRO A 788 13.16 -9.04 -10.21
C PRO A 788 14.28 -8.14 -10.76
N SER A 789 15.33 -7.96 -9.98
CA SER A 789 16.46 -7.10 -10.35
C SER A 789 17.33 -7.72 -11.44
N GLY A 790 17.79 -6.93 -12.42
CA GLY A 790 18.71 -7.37 -13.47
C GLY A 790 20.18 -7.52 -13.06
N LEU A 791 20.52 -7.42 -11.76
CA LEU A 791 21.90 -7.41 -11.24
C LEU A 791 22.75 -8.63 -11.68
N LEU A 792 22.14 -9.78 -11.94
CA LEU A 792 22.83 -11.01 -12.32
C LEU A 792 22.70 -11.34 -13.82
N SER A 793 22.10 -10.45 -14.62
CA SER A 793 21.95 -10.63 -16.06
C SER A 793 23.12 -10.01 -16.82
N TYR A 794 23.79 -10.83 -17.64
CA TYR A 794 24.97 -10.49 -18.44
C TYR A 794 26.08 -9.81 -17.60
N PRO A 795 26.60 -10.47 -16.56
CA PRO A 795 27.52 -9.87 -15.59
C PRO A 795 28.83 -9.37 -16.22
N GLU A 796 29.24 -9.87 -17.39
CA GLU A 796 30.41 -9.39 -18.14
C GLU A 796 30.17 -8.01 -18.77
N TYR A 797 28.91 -7.62 -19.00
CA TYR A 797 28.50 -6.35 -19.61
C TYR A 797 28.15 -5.26 -18.59
N ALA A 798 28.08 -5.59 -17.29
CA ALA A 798 27.73 -4.66 -16.23
C ALA A 798 28.88 -4.52 -15.22
N GLN A 799 29.07 -3.31 -14.68
CA GLN A 799 29.98 -3.09 -13.55
C GLN A 799 29.15 -2.77 -12.29
N PRO A 800 28.98 -3.73 -11.34
CA PRO A 800 28.12 -3.56 -10.18
C PRO A 800 28.46 -2.35 -9.30
N SER A 801 29.72 -1.91 -9.26
CA SER A 801 30.11 -0.70 -8.52
C SER A 801 29.51 0.61 -9.07
N TRP A 802 28.95 0.57 -10.28
CA TRP A 802 28.24 1.69 -10.91
C TRP A 802 26.76 1.42 -11.14
N GLY A 803 26.37 0.19 -11.52
CA GLY A 803 24.97 -0.17 -11.75
C GLY A 803 24.17 -0.38 -10.45
N TYR A 804 24.83 -0.90 -9.41
CA TYR A 804 24.22 -1.21 -8.11
C TYR A 804 25.10 -0.79 -6.91
N PRO A 805 25.56 0.46 -6.83
CA PRO A 805 26.29 0.97 -5.66
C PRO A 805 25.38 1.06 -4.43
N GLU A 806 25.96 0.83 -3.25
CA GLU A 806 25.26 1.06 -1.98
C GLU A 806 25.16 2.56 -1.68
N GLY A 807 23.95 3.02 -1.32
CA GLY A 807 23.72 4.38 -0.83
C GLY A 807 22.34 4.50 -0.17
N ASP A 808 21.88 5.72 0.09
CA ASP A 808 20.52 5.91 0.57
C ASP A 808 19.51 5.53 -0.53
N LEU A 809 18.40 4.89 -0.16
CA LEU A 809 17.37 4.50 -1.13
C LEU A 809 16.31 5.58 -1.25
N GLN A 810 15.59 5.63 -2.38
CA GLN A 810 14.56 6.65 -2.62
C GLN A 810 13.37 6.60 -1.63
N VAL A 811 13.21 5.47 -0.93
CA VAL A 811 12.25 5.33 0.18
C VAL A 811 12.67 6.03 1.47
N ASP A 812 13.94 6.45 1.60
CA ASP A 812 14.48 7.09 2.80
C ASP A 812 13.95 8.51 3.00
N GLN A 813 13.48 8.80 4.21
CA GLN A 813 13.17 10.15 4.65
C GLN A 813 13.70 10.32 6.08
N ARG A 814 14.82 11.03 6.20
CA ARG A 814 15.63 11.10 7.42
C ARG A 814 14.87 11.57 8.64
N HIS A 815 14.16 12.68 8.52
CA HIS A 815 13.38 13.30 9.58
C HIS A 815 11.92 13.39 9.17
N ARG A 816 11.03 13.00 10.07
CA ARG A 816 9.58 13.11 9.87
C ARG A 816 8.91 13.40 11.20
N ALA A 817 8.09 14.44 11.25
CA ALA A 817 7.24 14.76 12.39
C ALA A 817 5.79 14.99 11.94
N ARG A 818 4.86 14.59 12.80
CA ARG A 818 3.47 15.04 12.81
C ARG A 818 3.18 15.51 14.22
N LEU A 819 2.86 16.78 14.39
CA LEU A 819 2.51 17.37 15.67
C LEU A 819 1.11 17.95 15.54
N TRP A 820 0.23 17.71 16.51
CA TRP A 820 -1.12 18.24 16.47
C TRP A 820 -1.55 18.84 17.81
N VAL A 821 -2.48 19.79 17.72
CA VAL A 821 -3.04 20.54 18.84
C VAL A 821 -4.54 20.69 18.61
N ASN A 822 -5.37 20.22 19.53
CA ASN A 822 -6.81 20.46 19.55
C ASN A 822 -7.13 21.46 20.68
N ILE A 823 -7.91 22.50 20.39
CA ILE A 823 -8.24 23.60 21.33
C ILE A 823 -9.74 23.91 21.27
N GLY A 824 -10.51 23.40 22.24
CA GLY A 824 -11.88 23.83 22.49
C GLY A 824 -11.94 25.26 22.99
N VAL A 825 -12.69 26.13 22.32
CA VAL A 825 -12.71 27.57 22.59
C VAL A 825 -13.55 27.88 23.84
N PRO A 826 -12.99 28.47 24.92
CA PRO A 826 -13.68 28.55 26.21
C PRO A 826 -15.03 29.29 26.19
N ARG A 827 -15.14 30.35 25.38
CA ARG A 827 -16.37 31.17 25.23
C ARG A 827 -17.37 30.58 24.23
N MET A 828 -16.95 29.66 23.36
CA MET A 828 -17.81 29.00 22.37
C MET A 828 -17.73 27.50 22.61
N ARG A 829 -18.56 26.99 23.54
CA ARG A 829 -18.49 25.62 24.08
C ARG A 829 -18.48 24.49 23.03
N ASN A 830 -18.91 24.81 21.82
CA ASN A 830 -19.16 23.90 20.71
C ASN A 830 -18.14 24.06 19.55
N LEU A 831 -17.15 24.94 19.71
CA LEU A 831 -16.11 25.23 18.71
C LEU A 831 -14.77 24.65 19.17
N THR A 832 -14.11 23.88 18.30
CA THR A 832 -12.76 23.37 18.49
C THR A 832 -11.89 23.79 17.30
N LEU A 833 -10.73 24.37 17.58
CA LEU A 833 -9.71 24.68 16.60
C LEU A 833 -8.64 23.60 16.65
N SER A 834 -8.22 23.12 15.49
CA SER A 834 -7.27 22.01 15.38
C SER A 834 -6.14 22.39 14.45
N LEU A 835 -4.89 22.21 14.88
CA LEU A 835 -3.71 22.45 14.07
C LEU A 835 -2.97 21.12 13.86
N LEU A 836 -2.55 20.86 12.62
CA LEU A 836 -1.67 19.74 12.28
C LEU A 836 -0.42 20.29 11.59
N GLN A 837 0.72 20.16 12.26
CA GLN A 837 2.04 20.51 11.73
C GLN A 837 2.73 19.27 11.17
N THR A 838 3.03 19.33 9.87
CA THR A 838 3.90 18.40 9.16
C THR A 838 5.29 19.01 9.02
N LEU A 839 6.32 18.25 9.40
CA LEU A 839 7.73 18.59 9.16
C LEU A 839 8.43 17.35 8.60
N GLU A 840 9.05 17.44 7.44
CA GLU A 840 9.75 16.31 6.80
C GLU A 840 11.05 16.78 6.12
N SER A 841 12.11 15.99 6.21
CA SER A 841 13.30 16.15 5.38
C SER A 841 13.02 15.69 3.95
N GLY A 842 13.83 16.14 3.00
CA GLY A 842 13.78 15.63 1.63
C GLY A 842 14.23 14.17 1.45
N VAL A 843 13.76 13.60 0.34
CA VAL A 843 14.08 12.25 -0.14
C VAL A 843 15.33 12.26 -1.02
N PRO A 844 16.12 11.15 -1.07
CA PRO A 844 17.25 11.01 -1.96
C PRO A 844 16.88 11.04 -3.45
N PHE A 845 17.76 11.63 -4.26
CA PHE A 845 17.79 11.49 -5.72
C PHE A 845 19.22 11.65 -6.24
N GLY A 846 19.52 11.20 -7.45
CA GLY A 846 20.86 11.31 -8.03
C GLY A 846 20.89 11.37 -9.55
N PRO A 847 22.03 11.70 -10.16
CA PRO A 847 22.25 11.53 -11.58
C PRO A 847 22.31 10.04 -11.90
N ASN A 848 21.25 9.55 -12.54
CA ASN A 848 21.16 8.18 -13.02
C ASN A 848 20.32 8.14 -14.30
N ASN A 849 20.57 7.12 -15.11
CA ASN A 849 19.84 6.90 -16.35
C ASN A 849 18.70 5.89 -16.22
N ILE A 850 18.37 5.40 -15.01
CA ILE A 850 17.31 4.37 -14.77
C ILE A 850 15.98 4.73 -15.45
N ASN A 851 15.68 6.02 -15.51
CA ASN A 851 14.39 6.55 -15.95
C ASN A 851 14.31 6.80 -17.46
N ALA A 852 15.43 6.63 -18.17
CA ALA A 852 15.58 6.81 -19.61
C ALA A 852 16.73 5.92 -20.16
N ALA A 853 16.86 4.70 -19.62
CA ALA A 853 18.07 3.90 -19.74
C ALA A 853 18.44 3.68 -21.21
N ASN A 854 17.47 3.23 -22.01
CA ASN A 854 17.57 2.96 -23.45
C ASN A 854 18.04 4.14 -24.34
N PHE A 855 18.07 5.37 -23.81
CA PHE A 855 18.55 6.55 -24.52
C PHE A 855 19.83 7.12 -23.90
N ASN A 856 19.91 7.17 -22.57
CA ASN A 856 21.01 7.79 -21.82
C ASN A 856 21.93 6.75 -21.16
N GLY A 857 22.01 5.56 -21.75
CA GLY A 857 22.82 4.42 -21.31
C GLY A 857 24.33 4.66 -21.39
N ILE A 858 25.06 3.60 -21.06
CA ILE A 858 26.48 3.41 -21.42
C ILE A 858 26.54 2.10 -22.18
N ASP A 859 27.16 2.10 -23.36
CA ASP A 859 27.37 0.91 -24.18
C ASP A 859 28.67 0.18 -23.76
N PRO A 860 28.58 -0.97 -23.07
CA PRO A 860 29.75 -1.80 -22.73
C PRO A 860 30.28 -2.62 -23.90
N ARG A 861 29.51 -2.83 -24.99
CA ARG A 861 29.83 -3.81 -26.05
C ARG A 861 31.19 -3.57 -26.73
N PRO A 862 31.65 -2.33 -26.98
CA PRO A 862 32.99 -2.09 -27.54
C PRO A 862 34.15 -2.57 -26.65
N TYR A 863 33.90 -2.86 -25.37
CA TYR A 863 34.91 -3.24 -24.38
C TYR A 863 34.78 -4.68 -23.90
N VAL A 864 33.74 -5.40 -24.33
CA VAL A 864 33.42 -6.77 -23.90
C VAL A 864 33.35 -7.66 -25.13
N VAL A 865 34.34 -8.54 -25.28
CA VAL A 865 34.28 -9.63 -26.27
C VAL A 865 33.11 -10.54 -25.86
N ASN A 866 32.13 -10.72 -26.75
CA ASN A 866 30.96 -11.55 -26.45
C ASN A 866 31.41 -12.98 -26.10
N PRO A 867 31.18 -13.46 -24.86
CA PRO A 867 31.65 -14.77 -24.42
C PRO A 867 30.83 -15.93 -25.01
N GLY A 868 29.78 -15.64 -25.79
CA GLY A 868 28.97 -16.65 -26.48
C GLY A 868 27.45 -16.46 -26.35
N TYR A 869 26.97 -15.31 -25.87
CA TYR A 869 25.54 -15.00 -25.85
C TYR A 869 25.00 -14.91 -27.28
N LEU A 870 23.85 -15.53 -27.54
CA LEU A 870 23.11 -15.40 -28.81
C LEU A 870 22.48 -14.02 -28.95
N THR A 871 22.12 -13.44 -27.80
CA THR A 871 21.37 -12.20 -27.63
C THR A 871 22.07 -11.34 -26.58
N PRO A 872 23.31 -10.88 -26.84
CA PRO A 872 24.01 -9.99 -25.92
C PRO A 872 23.18 -8.72 -25.68
N PRO A 873 23.26 -8.12 -24.48
CA PRO A 873 22.40 -7.00 -24.11
C PRO A 873 22.58 -5.82 -25.07
N ASP A 874 21.48 -5.13 -25.38
CA ASP A 874 21.54 -3.89 -26.12
C ASP A 874 22.27 -2.85 -25.25
N GLY A 875 23.49 -2.51 -25.67
CA GLY A 875 24.39 -1.70 -24.85
C GLY A 875 23.83 -0.33 -24.50
N ALA A 876 22.91 0.21 -25.31
CA ALA A 876 22.20 1.45 -25.00
C ALA A 876 21.35 1.37 -23.71
N SER A 877 21.06 0.19 -23.16
CA SER A 877 20.16 -0.01 -22.01
C SER A 877 20.83 -0.08 -20.63
N THR A 878 22.17 -0.12 -20.56
CA THR A 878 22.86 -0.39 -19.28
C THR A 878 22.75 0.78 -18.30
N ALA A 879 22.18 0.53 -17.11
CA ALA A 879 21.91 1.55 -16.10
C ALA A 879 23.10 1.79 -15.14
N TYR A 880 23.43 3.06 -14.88
CA TYR A 880 24.58 3.51 -14.08
C TYR A 880 24.18 4.70 -13.19
N PHE A 881 24.71 4.73 -11.96
CA PHE A 881 24.68 5.88 -11.05
C PHE A 881 26.00 6.64 -11.10
N TYR A 882 25.97 7.95 -11.32
CA TYR A 882 27.18 8.74 -11.54
C TYR A 882 27.72 9.36 -10.24
N THR A 883 29.04 9.60 -10.19
CA THR A 883 29.69 10.25 -9.05
C THR A 883 29.39 11.74 -9.07
N VAL A 884 29.06 12.32 -7.92
CA VAL A 884 28.78 13.76 -7.79
C VAL A 884 29.96 14.47 -7.13
N ASP A 885 30.45 15.51 -7.80
CA ASP A 885 31.21 16.59 -7.17
C ASP A 885 30.21 17.70 -6.79
N CYS A 886 30.17 18.04 -5.50
CA CYS A 886 29.24 19.05 -5.00
C CYS A 886 29.66 20.49 -5.34
N SER A 887 30.88 20.71 -5.84
CA SER A 887 31.37 22.02 -6.28
C SER A 887 30.96 22.38 -7.72
N THR A 888 30.63 21.38 -8.55
CA THR A 888 30.27 21.54 -9.98
C THR A 888 28.76 21.47 -10.25
N VAL A 889 27.95 21.56 -9.19
CA VAL A 889 26.49 21.39 -9.24
C VAL A 889 25.85 22.56 -10.01
N PRO A 890 24.95 22.31 -10.98
CA PRO A 890 24.33 23.38 -11.77
C PRO A 890 23.60 24.42 -10.92
N ALA A 891 23.65 25.69 -11.34
CA ALA A 891 23.03 26.80 -10.63
C ALA A 891 21.52 26.60 -10.36
N ALA A 892 20.79 25.91 -11.25
CA ALA A 892 19.38 25.58 -11.05
C ALA A 892 19.15 24.58 -9.89
N VAL A 893 20.11 23.69 -9.64
CA VAL A 893 20.07 22.65 -8.59
C VAL A 893 20.49 23.26 -7.25
N THR A 894 21.48 24.16 -7.24
CA THR A 894 21.86 24.89 -6.01
C THR A 894 20.82 25.95 -5.61
N ALA A 895 20.25 26.68 -6.57
CA ALA A 895 19.16 27.64 -6.33
C ALA A 895 17.88 26.96 -5.81
N ALA A 896 17.67 25.67 -6.12
CA ALA A 896 16.58 24.88 -5.55
C ALA A 896 16.82 24.44 -4.09
N GLY A 897 17.99 24.72 -3.50
CA GLY A 897 18.28 24.49 -2.08
C GLY A 897 18.54 23.02 -1.71
N PHE A 898 18.98 22.20 -2.66
CA PHE A 898 19.24 20.78 -2.42
C PHE A 898 20.57 20.53 -1.69
N GLY A 899 20.55 19.63 -0.70
CA GLY A 899 21.77 19.13 -0.07
C GLY A 899 22.48 18.13 -0.97
N CYS A 900 23.82 18.19 -1.04
CA CYS A 900 24.67 17.30 -1.83
C CYS A 900 25.72 16.63 -0.93
N THR A 901 26.00 15.34 -1.18
CA THR A 901 27.10 14.60 -0.53
C THR A 901 28.10 14.13 -1.59
N SER A 902 29.38 14.45 -1.45
CA SER A 902 30.40 14.10 -2.43
C SER A 902 30.82 12.62 -2.36
N GLY A 903 31.22 12.07 -3.52
CA GLY A 903 31.76 10.71 -3.64
C GLY A 903 30.80 9.70 -4.30
N ARG A 904 31.22 8.42 -4.33
CA ARG A 904 30.46 7.32 -4.95
C ARG A 904 29.33 6.82 -4.02
N SER A 905 28.31 7.64 -3.82
CA SER A 905 27.04 7.23 -3.21
C SER A 905 25.94 7.22 -4.25
N ARG A 906 25.10 6.19 -4.23
CA ARG A 906 23.77 6.24 -4.83
C ARG A 906 22.97 7.43 -4.25
N ASP A 907 22.18 8.06 -5.10
CA ASP A 907 21.19 9.10 -4.77
C ASP A 907 21.75 10.22 -3.84
N ALA A 908 22.86 10.84 -4.29
CA ALA A 908 23.69 11.76 -3.52
C ALA A 908 23.07 13.15 -3.19
N PHE A 909 21.96 13.52 -3.84
CA PHE A 909 21.22 14.75 -3.56
C PHE A 909 19.98 14.49 -2.69
N ARG A 910 19.47 15.52 -2.02
CA ARG A 910 18.17 15.47 -1.34
C ARG A 910 17.28 16.65 -1.71
N THR A 911 15.99 16.37 -1.83
CA THR A 911 14.96 17.41 -1.99
C THR A 911 14.90 18.36 -0.78
N VAL A 912 14.16 19.46 -0.87
CA VAL A 912 14.15 20.50 0.19
C VAL A 912 13.47 20.01 1.49
N GLY A 913 12.57 19.03 1.37
CA GLY A 913 11.68 18.63 2.45
C GLY A 913 10.43 19.51 2.55
N GLN A 914 9.53 19.14 3.48
CA GLN A 914 8.21 19.76 3.65
C GLN A 914 8.07 20.38 5.04
N LYS A 915 7.48 21.58 5.08
CA LYS A 915 6.95 22.25 6.26
C LYS A 915 5.54 22.68 5.90
N ARG A 916 4.53 22.10 6.53
CA ARG A 916 3.11 22.37 6.21
C ARG A 916 2.31 22.48 7.50
N THR A 917 1.60 23.57 7.66
CA THR A 917 0.65 23.78 8.75
C THR A 917 -0.75 23.69 8.19
N ASP A 918 -1.55 22.78 8.72
CA ASP A 918 -2.94 22.58 8.33
C ASP A 918 -3.84 23.03 9.51
N LEU A 919 -4.97 23.69 9.20
CA LEU A 919 -5.92 24.22 10.18
C LEU A 919 -7.31 23.60 9.96
N GLY A 920 -7.89 23.02 11.01
CA GLY A 920 -9.27 22.52 11.05
C GLY A 920 -10.11 23.34 12.01
N ILE A 921 -11.35 23.64 11.62
CA ILE A 921 -12.33 24.39 12.43
C ILE A 921 -13.58 23.53 12.59
N ASN A 922 -13.77 22.98 13.78
CA ASN A 922 -14.84 22.04 14.12
C ASN A 922 -15.94 22.74 14.94
N TYR A 923 -17.17 22.76 14.44
CA TYR A 923 -18.33 23.27 15.17
C TYR A 923 -19.45 22.22 15.27
N THR A 924 -19.97 21.96 16.47
CA THR A 924 -21.01 20.96 16.72
C THR A 924 -22.22 21.55 17.45
N PHE A 925 -23.43 21.51 16.86
CA PHE A 925 -24.65 22.04 17.46
C PHE A 925 -25.64 20.92 17.81
N ARG A 926 -25.97 20.77 19.11
CA ARG A 926 -27.01 19.84 19.57
C ARG A 926 -28.36 20.53 19.65
N MET A 927 -29.40 19.89 19.12
CA MET A 927 -30.77 20.40 19.25
C MET A 927 -31.25 20.35 20.72
N PRO A 928 -31.67 21.49 21.31
CA PRO A 928 -32.09 21.52 22.72
C PRO A 928 -33.27 20.62 23.05
N ALA A 929 -34.18 20.41 22.08
CA ALA A 929 -35.43 19.68 22.26
C ALA A 929 -35.25 18.15 22.37
N THR A 930 -34.30 17.57 21.63
CA THR A 930 -34.08 16.11 21.61
C THR A 930 -32.81 15.68 22.33
N LYS A 931 -31.79 16.53 22.42
CA LYS A 931 -30.42 16.28 22.93
C LYS A 931 -29.62 15.17 22.24
N SER A 932 -30.28 14.25 21.52
CA SER A 932 -29.66 13.21 20.69
C SER A 932 -29.15 13.74 19.36
N LEU A 933 -29.91 14.61 18.67
CA LEU A 933 -29.53 15.10 17.34
C LEU A 933 -28.44 16.18 17.42
N GLU A 934 -27.30 15.92 16.78
CA GLU A 934 -26.14 16.79 16.69
C GLU A 934 -25.79 17.09 15.23
N PHE A 935 -25.85 18.36 14.84
CA PHE A 935 -25.32 18.87 13.58
C PHE A 935 -23.83 19.20 13.73
N PHE A 936 -23.05 18.98 12.69
CA PHE A 936 -21.63 19.35 12.68
C PHE A 936 -21.22 20.03 11.37
N ALA A 937 -20.26 20.94 11.48
CA ALA A 937 -19.56 21.56 10.37
C ALA A 937 -18.05 21.52 10.66
N HIS A 938 -17.26 21.06 9.68
CA HIS A 938 -15.81 21.00 9.74
C HIS A 938 -15.22 21.67 8.50
N ALA A 939 -14.50 22.77 8.69
CA ALA A 939 -13.80 23.48 7.61
C ALA A 939 -12.29 23.31 7.75
N ASP A 940 -11.64 22.88 6.67
CA ASP A 940 -10.20 22.62 6.61
C ASP A 940 -9.50 23.63 5.70
N VAL A 941 -8.34 24.11 6.16
CA VAL A 941 -7.35 24.82 5.36
C VAL A 941 -6.06 24.01 5.40
N ILE A 942 -5.86 23.16 4.39
CA ILE A 942 -4.61 22.44 4.17
C ILE A 942 -3.57 23.44 3.65
N ASN A 943 -2.32 23.36 4.12
CA ASN A 943 -1.23 24.29 3.81
C ASN A 943 -1.64 25.78 3.98
N LEU A 944 -2.01 26.15 5.21
CA LEU A 944 -2.47 27.49 5.61
C LEU A 944 -1.59 28.64 5.09
N PHE A 945 -0.26 28.42 5.08
CA PHE A 945 0.75 29.40 4.65
C PHE A 945 1.21 29.25 3.19
N ASP A 946 0.54 28.39 2.40
CA ASP A 946 0.76 28.19 0.96
C ASP A 946 2.23 27.87 0.57
N GLN A 947 2.95 27.15 1.43
CA GLN A 947 4.36 26.85 1.22
C GLN A 947 4.54 25.84 0.08
N SER A 948 5.16 26.27 -1.02
CA SER A 948 5.38 25.49 -2.24
C SER A 948 6.79 24.93 -2.33
N GLN A 949 7.16 24.04 -1.41
CA GLN A 949 8.50 23.43 -1.39
C GLN A 949 8.57 22.23 -2.35
N LEU A 950 9.69 22.10 -3.06
CA LEU A 950 9.98 20.93 -3.89
C LEU A 950 10.45 19.78 -3.00
N CYS A 951 9.51 19.13 -2.32
CA CYS A 951 9.78 18.16 -1.27
C CYS A 951 9.88 16.72 -1.78
N GLY A 952 9.34 16.42 -2.96
CA GLY A 952 9.30 15.06 -3.50
C GLY A 952 8.33 14.14 -2.75
N CYS A 953 7.23 14.69 -2.22
CA CYS A 953 6.33 13.96 -1.31
C CYS A 953 5.12 13.29 -1.97
N GLY A 954 4.86 13.55 -3.26
CA GLY A 954 3.66 13.05 -3.97
C GLY A 954 3.93 12.03 -5.08
N GLY A 955 2.95 11.90 -5.99
CA GLY A 955 2.90 10.88 -7.03
C GLY A 955 3.96 11.00 -8.13
N THR A 956 4.19 9.89 -8.83
CA THR A 956 5.20 9.71 -9.89
C THR A 956 4.74 10.26 -11.25
N VAL A 957 5.69 10.55 -12.14
CA VAL A 957 5.38 10.77 -13.57
C VAL A 957 5.44 9.47 -14.36
N PHE A 958 4.46 9.27 -15.24
CA PHE A 958 4.46 8.23 -16.25
C PHE A 958 5.47 8.55 -17.36
N GLY A 959 6.76 8.33 -17.06
CA GLY A 959 7.82 8.31 -18.06
C GLY A 959 7.83 7.00 -18.85
N ASN A 960 7.92 7.08 -20.18
CA ASN A 960 7.99 5.91 -21.06
C ASN A 960 9.42 5.34 -21.09
N SER A 961 9.84 4.65 -20.03
CA SER A 961 11.24 4.19 -19.90
C SER A 961 11.54 2.85 -20.55
N ASN A 962 10.56 1.95 -20.75
CA ASN A 962 10.80 0.57 -21.18
C ASN A 962 10.03 0.14 -22.43
N ALA A 963 10.79 -0.41 -23.38
CA ALA A 963 10.34 -1.10 -24.59
C ALA A 963 9.43 -2.33 -24.37
N HIS A 964 9.26 -2.79 -23.13
CA HIS A 964 8.53 -4.02 -22.77
C HIS A 964 7.31 -3.74 -21.88
N GLY A 965 6.62 -2.62 -22.17
CA GLY A 965 5.35 -2.28 -21.55
C GLY A 965 5.48 -1.49 -20.24
N GLY A 966 5.24 -0.18 -20.33
CA GLY A 966 4.69 0.60 -19.22
C GLY A 966 5.57 0.80 -17.98
N GLY A 967 6.88 0.54 -18.03
CA GLY A 967 7.79 0.76 -16.90
C GLY A 967 7.76 2.22 -16.41
N VAL A 968 7.02 2.46 -15.31
CA VAL A 968 6.87 3.79 -14.71
C VAL A 968 8.08 4.10 -13.84
N SER A 969 8.84 5.10 -14.25
CA SER A 969 9.89 5.72 -13.46
C SER A 969 9.38 6.21 -12.10
N GLN A 970 10.15 6.03 -11.03
CA GLN A 970 9.86 6.58 -9.70
C GLN A 970 10.13 8.11 -9.60
N THR A 971 10.43 8.79 -10.71
CA THR A 971 10.84 10.20 -10.70
C THR A 971 9.67 11.16 -10.47
N ARG A 972 9.73 11.83 -9.32
CA ARG A 972 9.08 13.12 -9.03
C ARG A 972 9.92 14.30 -9.50
N ILE A 973 11.24 14.11 -9.45
CA ILE A 973 12.30 15.06 -9.83
C ILE A 973 13.03 14.48 -11.04
N ASP A 974 13.39 15.32 -12.00
CA ASP A 974 14.22 14.93 -13.13
C ASP A 974 15.60 14.48 -12.64
N GLN A 975 15.95 13.22 -12.94
CA GLN A 975 17.23 12.59 -12.59
C GLN A 975 18.12 12.34 -13.81
N THR A 976 17.69 12.80 -15.00
CA THR A 976 18.31 12.45 -16.28
C THR A 976 19.73 12.98 -16.41
N VAL A 977 20.54 12.19 -17.12
CA VAL A 977 21.88 12.53 -17.56
C VAL A 977 21.93 12.47 -19.09
N ARG A 978 22.93 13.11 -19.70
CA ARG A 978 23.29 12.94 -21.11
C ARG A 978 24.61 12.18 -21.19
N THR A 979 24.74 11.30 -22.18
CA THR A 979 25.92 10.46 -22.41
C THR A 979 26.26 10.40 -23.90
N ALA A 980 27.36 9.74 -24.25
CA ALA A 980 27.72 9.48 -25.65
C ALA A 980 26.66 8.67 -26.42
N VAL A 981 25.77 7.93 -25.75
CA VAL A 981 24.68 7.18 -26.40
C VAL A 981 23.60 8.13 -26.92
N SER A 982 23.16 9.10 -26.10
CA SER A 982 22.14 10.08 -26.50
C SER A 982 22.67 11.28 -27.28
N HIS A 983 23.92 11.68 -27.03
CA HIS A 983 24.52 12.89 -27.60
C HIS A 983 25.99 12.62 -27.99
N PRO A 984 26.26 11.74 -28.98
CA PRO A 984 27.62 11.35 -29.37
C PRO A 984 28.49 12.51 -29.84
N ALA A 985 27.90 13.59 -30.35
CA ALA A 985 28.60 14.81 -30.75
C ALA A 985 29.08 15.68 -29.56
N LEU A 986 28.61 15.41 -28.33
CA LEU A 986 28.89 16.23 -27.14
C LEU A 986 29.70 15.49 -26.07
N TYR A 987 29.71 14.15 -26.06
CA TYR A 987 30.34 13.36 -25.01
C TYR A 987 31.14 12.19 -25.57
N ALA A 988 32.31 11.93 -24.99
CA ALA A 988 33.16 10.82 -25.37
C ALA A 988 32.71 9.50 -24.70
N PRO A 989 32.70 8.37 -25.41
CA PRO A 989 32.52 7.06 -24.79
C PRO A 989 33.67 6.74 -23.82
N PHE A 990 33.44 5.85 -22.86
CA PHE A 990 34.45 5.40 -21.91
C PHE A 990 34.30 3.92 -21.61
N ASN A 991 35.37 3.27 -21.13
CA ASN A 991 35.34 1.87 -20.71
C ASN A 991 34.88 1.79 -19.23
N PRO A 992 33.68 1.29 -18.92
CA PRO A 992 33.16 1.29 -17.55
C PRO A 992 33.84 0.28 -16.60
N PHE A 993 34.71 -0.59 -17.12
CA PHE A 993 35.44 -1.60 -16.35
C PHE A 993 36.82 -1.10 -15.90
N THR A 994 37.46 -0.21 -16.68
CA THR A 994 38.83 0.26 -16.41
C THR A 994 38.94 1.76 -16.14
N THR A 995 37.95 2.56 -16.53
CA THR A 995 38.00 4.02 -16.39
C THR A 995 36.86 4.57 -15.54
N THR A 996 37.10 5.71 -14.89
CA THR A 996 36.10 6.46 -14.13
C THR A 996 35.60 7.61 -15.00
N PRO A 997 34.30 7.68 -15.36
CA PRO A 997 33.77 8.71 -16.24
C PRO A 997 33.85 10.10 -15.60
N VAL A 998 34.32 11.07 -16.38
CA VAL A 998 34.48 12.46 -15.95
C VAL A 998 33.26 13.28 -16.40
N GLN A 999 32.67 14.05 -15.48
CA GLN A 999 31.57 14.96 -15.78
C GLN A 999 32.04 16.04 -16.77
N GLY A 1000 31.23 16.36 -17.76
CA GLY A 1000 31.56 17.28 -18.86
C GLY A 1000 32.34 16.64 -20.01
N VAL A 1001 32.93 15.45 -19.81
CA VAL A 1001 33.66 14.71 -20.86
C VAL A 1001 32.86 13.49 -21.33
N ASN A 1002 32.44 12.62 -20.42
CA ASN A 1002 31.75 11.37 -20.74
C ASN A 1002 30.24 11.42 -20.51
N TRP A 1003 29.82 12.30 -19.60
CA TRP A 1003 28.42 12.51 -19.25
C TRP A 1003 28.23 13.91 -18.66
N ASN A 1004 26.98 14.40 -18.62
CA ASN A 1004 26.62 15.57 -17.81
C ASN A 1004 25.15 15.49 -17.37
N TYR A 1005 24.72 16.38 -16.50
CA TYR A 1005 23.31 16.52 -16.13
C TYR A 1005 22.43 16.83 -17.34
N GLY A 1006 21.19 16.31 -17.37
CA GLY A 1006 20.15 16.77 -18.28
C GLY A 1006 19.80 18.24 -18.03
N PRO A 1007 19.29 18.99 -19.03
CA PRO A 1007 19.01 20.42 -18.90
C PRO A 1007 17.93 20.73 -17.85
N ASN A 1008 17.07 19.74 -17.55
CA ASN A 1008 16.00 19.84 -16.56
C ASN A 1008 16.34 19.15 -15.23
N PHE A 1009 17.57 18.61 -15.05
CA PHE A 1009 17.95 17.86 -13.86
C PHE A 1009 17.66 18.63 -12.56
N GLY A 1010 17.09 17.96 -11.56
CA GLY A 1010 16.68 18.57 -10.30
C GLY A 1010 15.33 19.32 -10.36
N THR A 1011 14.70 19.47 -11.52
CA THR A 1011 13.39 20.13 -11.62
C THR A 1011 12.22 19.18 -11.37
N ALA A 1012 11.06 19.74 -11.01
CA ALA A 1012 9.82 19.00 -10.81
C ALA A 1012 9.24 18.48 -12.14
N LEU A 1013 8.98 17.17 -12.21
CA LEU A 1013 8.34 16.56 -13.40
C LEU A 1013 6.80 16.63 -13.35
N ASN A 1014 6.18 16.85 -12.19
CA ASN A 1014 4.74 17.08 -12.05
C ASN A 1014 4.39 18.00 -10.86
N ARG A 1015 3.10 18.33 -10.74
CA ARG A 1015 2.56 19.10 -9.59
C ARG A 1015 2.76 18.44 -8.23
N PHE A 1016 2.73 17.11 -8.17
CA PHE A 1016 2.86 16.33 -6.94
C PHE A 1016 4.30 16.23 -6.41
N ALA A 1017 5.30 16.71 -7.15
CA ALA A 1017 6.66 16.86 -6.64
C ALA A 1017 6.74 17.94 -5.54
N TYR A 1018 5.80 18.89 -5.53
CA TYR A 1018 5.69 19.95 -4.51
C TYR A 1018 4.86 19.51 -3.30
N THR A 1019 5.02 20.23 -2.19
CA THR A 1019 4.06 20.24 -1.07
C THR A 1019 2.64 20.45 -1.60
N THR A 1020 1.65 19.79 -0.98
CA THR A 1020 0.22 19.99 -1.29
C THR A 1020 -0.12 21.49 -1.31
N PRO A 1021 -0.69 22.05 -2.38
CA PRO A 1021 -1.05 23.48 -2.44
C PRO A 1021 -2.10 23.81 -1.38
N ARG A 1022 -2.19 25.09 -0.99
CA ARG A 1022 -3.24 25.53 -0.07
C ARG A 1022 -4.61 25.13 -0.62
N THR A 1023 -5.37 24.38 0.17
CA THR A 1023 -6.63 23.77 -0.25
C THR A 1023 -7.69 23.95 0.83
N PHE A 1024 -8.82 24.55 0.48
CA PHE A 1024 -9.99 24.65 1.35
C PHE A 1024 -10.92 23.46 1.14
N ARG A 1025 -11.49 22.93 2.23
CA ARG A 1025 -12.50 21.86 2.20
C ARG A 1025 -13.56 22.12 3.24
N VAL A 1026 -14.79 21.69 2.97
CA VAL A 1026 -15.91 21.83 3.90
C VAL A 1026 -16.61 20.50 4.02
N ASN A 1027 -16.86 20.07 5.26
CA ASN A 1027 -17.67 18.91 5.57
C ASN A 1027 -18.84 19.38 6.45
N VAL A 1028 -20.06 18.97 6.12
CA VAL A 1028 -21.26 19.24 6.94
C VAL A 1028 -22.01 17.95 7.17
N GLY A 1029 -22.76 17.86 8.26
CA GLY A 1029 -23.52 16.66 8.53
C GLY A 1029 -24.35 16.70 9.80
N VAL A 1030 -24.98 15.57 10.07
CA VAL A 1030 -25.83 15.33 11.24
C VAL A 1030 -25.57 13.92 11.78
N ARG A 1031 -25.65 13.75 13.10
CA ARG A 1031 -25.56 12.46 13.78
C ARG A 1031 -26.50 12.37 14.98
N PHE A 1032 -26.84 11.15 15.39
CA PHE A 1032 -27.71 10.85 16.54
C PHE A 1032 -27.30 9.54 17.23
#